data_AF-A0A523SLI6-F1
#
_entry.id   AF-A0A523SLI6-F1
#
_cell.length_a   1.000
_cell.length_b   1.000
_cell.length_c   1.000
_cell.angle_alpha   90.00
_cell.angle_beta   90.00
_cell.angle_gamma   90.00
#
_symmetry.space_group_name_H-M   'P 1'
#
loop_
_entity.id
_entity.type
_entity.pdbx_description
1 polymer ?
#
loop_
_entity_poly.entity_id
_entity_poly.type
_entity_poly.pdbx_seq_one_letter_code
_entity_poly.pdbx_strand_id
1 'polypeptide(L)'
;MKKQYTIKNFAIGRTNQLAYLSIRRVFKDLGGEINPLFIFAKKGLGKTHLMFAVREELTEEHVEYFDCTDAKYIPEMDGTVLILDNFHLLPDELKKGGDIIHTITSFIEQKKQVFITSLYPPEELNLSDKLITIIKEGLTVPILRPDTELVARIFKMMCSNYDFTLNDNVINFLSGFSFGDIREINSVLKRIDLLREVTEEITVESVKDSIALEEIVAGERVPDEPVPESSEFFDFVKELREGSDDTAADEKDSKALREEYMQKLYIWKMKGFHVRRLEDVIGKPIEKIIQEFVSFTSDVQRLIELQKIYGGLEKSISLKEREILEKQLFDPDAIFEIARALKRIEERKSQKEDYNRFLDRRLSNKNFVILPSNREAFSVLKNVMLNKDTTAFPVYLHGSEGCGKTHLIVAFTKKMQATHPDRLIAYIPSAFLAVELKNRHDEESRNTYLENLKGIDTLFLDDIDTFVSDTMVRELFGTILDTFCTKEKQLIITSRIAPQELIISVKQKHLISAGTIVPIKASTQKDRLVIINNFFINKTISVSDELKEFLSRYLYGNFTDIRNHLEDIVKNVVNENLEFSIDTISKFVDVTHPAEEPEEEKTDEEKVEKPEEESSYQGEEKILLTELDQKWPFLKERIFEDHAF
;
A
#
# COMPACT_ATOMS: atom_id res chain seq x y z
N MET A 1 30.17 21.33 -33.66
CA MET A 1 29.66 20.32 -32.73
C MET A 1 28.36 20.83 -32.12
N LYS A 2 27.37 19.97 -31.82
CA LYS A 2 26.07 20.41 -31.28
C LYS A 2 26.30 21.14 -29.95
N LYS A 3 25.86 22.40 -29.84
CA LYS A 3 25.87 23.28 -28.64
C LYS A 3 25.13 22.71 -27.40
N GLN A 4 24.83 21.41 -27.35
CA GLN A 4 23.93 20.78 -26.38
C GLN A 4 24.65 20.17 -25.17
N TYR A 5 25.91 19.74 -25.30
CA TYR A 5 26.65 19.06 -24.23
C TYR A 5 27.70 19.97 -23.59
N THR A 6 27.25 20.89 -22.75
CA THR A 6 28.13 21.77 -21.96
C THR A 6 27.85 21.58 -20.48
N ILE A 7 28.77 22.04 -19.64
CA ILE A 7 28.63 21.99 -18.18
C ILE A 7 27.48 22.89 -17.71
N LYS A 8 27.27 24.00 -18.41
CA LYS A 8 26.15 24.92 -18.15
C LYS A 8 24.78 24.27 -18.40
N ASN A 9 24.72 23.31 -19.33
CA ASN A 9 23.50 22.60 -19.69
C ASN A 9 23.40 21.23 -19.00
N PHE A 10 24.19 20.98 -17.96
CA PHE A 10 24.08 19.77 -17.13
C PHE A 10 23.26 20.10 -15.88
N ALA A 11 22.11 19.43 -15.71
CA ALA A 11 21.27 19.64 -14.53
C ALA A 11 21.94 18.99 -13.30
N ILE A 12 22.07 19.75 -12.22
CA ILE A 12 22.75 19.31 -11.00
C ILE A 12 21.71 19.10 -9.89
N GLY A 13 21.78 17.94 -9.24
CA GLY A 13 20.97 17.53 -8.11
C GLY A 13 21.74 16.56 -7.23
N ARG A 14 21.12 16.11 -6.13
CA ARG A 14 21.80 15.31 -5.09
C ARG A 14 22.47 14.06 -5.65
N THR A 15 21.83 13.41 -6.62
CA THR A 15 22.25 12.11 -7.17
C THR A 15 23.39 12.16 -8.19
N ASN A 16 23.77 13.37 -8.65
CA ASN A 16 24.90 13.57 -9.58
C ASN A 16 25.86 14.70 -9.16
N GLN A 17 25.64 15.30 -7.99
CA GLN A 17 26.41 16.45 -7.51
C GLN A 17 27.89 16.13 -7.29
N LEU A 18 28.21 14.96 -6.74
CA LEU A 18 29.61 14.56 -6.52
C LEU A 18 30.38 14.51 -7.84
N ALA A 19 29.84 13.84 -8.87
CA ALA A 19 30.49 13.74 -10.18
C ALA A 19 30.73 15.13 -10.79
N TYR A 20 29.77 16.05 -10.67
CA TYR A 20 29.91 17.42 -11.12
C TYR A 20 31.04 18.16 -10.37
N LEU A 21 31.07 18.07 -9.03
CA LEU A 21 32.07 18.75 -8.20
C LEU A 21 33.48 18.21 -8.46
N SER A 22 33.63 16.88 -8.62
CA SER A 22 34.90 16.24 -8.96
C SER A 22 35.45 16.75 -10.29
N ILE A 23 34.61 16.84 -11.33
CA ILE A 23 35.00 17.42 -12.63
C ILE A 23 35.41 18.89 -12.48
N ARG A 24 34.66 19.69 -11.71
CA ARG A 24 34.99 21.11 -11.47
C ARG A 24 36.31 21.28 -10.74
N ARG A 25 36.68 20.36 -9.84
CA ARG A 25 37.96 20.36 -9.15
C ARG A 25 39.10 19.97 -10.08
N VAL A 26 38.90 18.96 -10.92
CA VAL A 26 39.86 18.57 -11.97
C VAL A 26 40.18 19.73 -12.90
N PHE A 27 39.21 20.57 -13.29
CA PHE A 27 39.54 21.75 -14.10
C PHE A 27 40.41 22.79 -13.40
N LYS A 28 40.38 22.84 -12.07
CA LYS A 28 41.25 23.74 -11.31
C LYS A 28 42.66 23.18 -11.15
N ASP A 29 42.82 21.87 -11.29
CA ASP A 29 44.05 21.13 -11.02
C ASP A 29 44.14 19.87 -11.89
N LEU A 30 44.39 20.07 -13.19
CA LEU A 30 44.46 18.99 -14.17
C LEU A 30 45.65 18.08 -13.90
N GLY A 31 45.38 16.77 -13.79
CA GLY A 31 46.40 15.77 -13.48
C GLY A 31 46.89 15.80 -12.04
N GLY A 32 46.20 16.53 -11.16
CA GLY A 32 46.48 16.65 -9.73
C GLY A 32 45.93 15.48 -8.91
N GLU A 33 45.37 15.78 -7.74
CA GLU A 33 44.96 14.77 -6.73
C GLU A 33 43.83 13.84 -7.22
N ILE A 34 42.95 14.34 -8.09
CA ILE A 34 41.84 13.55 -8.65
C ILE A 34 42.27 12.95 -9.99
N ASN A 35 43.16 11.96 -9.94
CA ASN A 35 43.68 11.30 -11.15
C ASN A 35 44.01 9.82 -10.88
N PRO A 36 43.31 8.85 -11.52
CA PRO A 36 42.25 9.04 -12.51
C PRO A 36 40.89 9.40 -11.88
N LEU A 37 40.02 10.08 -12.63
CA LEU A 37 38.60 10.24 -12.26
C LEU A 37 37.76 9.17 -12.94
N PHE A 38 37.22 8.22 -12.16
CA PHE A 38 36.36 7.15 -12.63
C PHE A 38 34.90 7.43 -12.32
N ILE A 39 34.05 7.56 -13.34
CA ILE A 39 32.61 7.84 -13.20
C ILE A 39 31.79 6.64 -13.68
N PHE A 40 30.97 6.07 -12.80
CA PHE A 40 30.09 4.96 -13.16
C PHE A 40 28.62 5.25 -12.92
N ALA A 41 27.76 4.72 -13.78
CA ALA A 41 26.32 4.97 -13.72
C ALA A 41 25.57 3.99 -14.62
N LYS A 42 24.29 3.73 -14.34
CA LYS A 42 23.41 3.04 -15.31
C LYS A 42 23.32 3.82 -16.64
N LYS A 43 22.87 3.15 -17.70
CA LYS A 43 22.71 3.76 -19.04
C LYS A 43 21.77 4.97 -18.93
N GLY A 44 22.09 6.08 -19.61
CA GLY A 44 21.19 7.23 -19.68
C GLY A 44 21.31 8.32 -18.62
N LEU A 45 22.19 8.15 -17.62
CA LEU A 45 22.31 9.08 -16.49
C LEU A 45 23.27 10.26 -16.70
N GLY A 46 23.78 10.45 -17.93
CA GLY A 46 24.57 11.65 -18.28
C GLY A 46 26.10 11.50 -18.27
N LYS A 47 26.67 10.28 -18.14
CA LYS A 47 28.13 10.05 -18.25
C LYS A 47 28.73 10.65 -19.53
N THR A 48 28.13 10.30 -20.68
CA THR A 48 28.56 10.80 -21.99
C THR A 48 28.37 12.31 -22.11
N HIS A 49 27.31 12.89 -21.53
CA HIS A 49 27.14 14.35 -21.48
C HIS A 49 28.33 14.98 -20.77
N LEU A 50 28.70 14.47 -19.58
CA LEU A 50 29.83 14.99 -18.83
C LEU A 50 31.14 14.87 -19.60
N MET A 51 31.42 13.75 -20.27
CA MET A 51 32.66 13.60 -21.05
C MET A 51 32.74 14.56 -22.24
N PHE A 52 31.63 14.75 -22.96
CA PHE A 52 31.58 15.77 -24.02
C PHE A 52 31.70 17.18 -23.45
N ALA A 53 31.11 17.45 -22.29
CA ALA A 53 31.18 18.74 -21.63
C ALA A 53 32.60 19.05 -21.12
N VAL A 54 33.33 18.04 -20.62
CA VAL A 54 34.75 18.13 -20.27
C VAL A 54 35.59 18.47 -21.50
N ARG A 55 35.37 17.76 -22.61
CA ARG A 55 36.07 18.02 -23.87
C ARG A 55 35.81 19.42 -24.43
N GLU A 56 34.59 19.93 -24.29
CA GLU A 56 34.23 21.29 -24.71
C GLU A 56 34.80 22.37 -23.78
N GLU A 57 34.96 22.10 -22.47
CA GLU A 57 35.58 23.06 -21.55
C GLU A 57 37.10 23.13 -21.73
N LEU A 58 37.73 22.00 -22.10
CA LEU A 58 39.17 21.85 -22.28
C LEU A 58 39.62 22.05 -23.74
N THR A 59 39.14 23.10 -24.41
CA THR A 59 39.48 23.34 -25.84
C THR A 59 40.95 23.68 -26.09
N GLU A 60 41.66 24.17 -25.06
CA GLU A 60 43.08 24.54 -25.15
C GLU A 60 44.02 23.35 -24.88
N GLU A 61 43.48 22.22 -24.44
CA GLU A 61 44.23 21.01 -24.12
C GLU A 61 44.19 19.99 -25.26
N HIS A 62 45.22 19.13 -25.35
CA HIS A 62 45.20 18.01 -26.26
C HIS A 62 44.40 16.85 -25.64
N VAL A 63 43.08 16.89 -25.84
CA VAL A 63 42.15 15.85 -25.32
C VAL A 63 42.07 14.67 -26.28
N GLU A 64 42.56 13.52 -25.84
CA GLU A 64 42.39 12.24 -26.52
C GLU A 64 41.16 11.52 -25.98
N TYR A 65 40.21 11.28 -26.89
CA TYR A 65 38.96 10.60 -26.58
C TYR A 65 38.94 9.22 -27.22
N PHE A 66 38.79 8.19 -26.40
CA PHE A 66 38.69 6.81 -26.82
C PHE A 66 37.41 6.19 -26.28
N ASP A 67 36.49 5.89 -27.19
CA ASP A 67 35.31 5.07 -26.87
C ASP A 67 35.73 3.61 -26.92
N CYS A 68 35.55 2.89 -25.82
CA CYS A 68 35.92 1.48 -25.74
C CYS A 68 34.94 0.56 -26.51
N THR A 69 33.87 1.10 -27.08
CA THR A 69 32.94 0.36 -27.94
C THR A 69 33.68 -0.21 -29.16
N ASP A 70 33.64 -1.53 -29.35
CA ASP A 70 34.28 -2.28 -30.45
C ASP A 70 35.82 -2.16 -30.55
N ALA A 71 36.50 -1.80 -29.46
CA ALA A 71 37.96 -1.68 -29.42
C ALA A 71 38.65 -3.03 -29.69
N LYS A 72 39.60 -3.06 -30.64
CA LYS A 72 40.41 -4.25 -30.98
C LYS A 72 41.82 -4.22 -30.40
N TYR A 73 42.33 -3.02 -30.13
CA TYR A 73 43.63 -2.76 -29.52
C TYR A 73 43.56 -1.38 -28.83
N ILE A 74 44.49 -1.11 -27.93
CA ILE A 74 44.67 0.22 -27.33
C ILE A 74 45.62 1.01 -28.23
N PRO A 75 45.19 2.11 -28.88
CA PRO A 75 46.10 2.89 -29.71
C PRO A 75 47.10 3.66 -28.82
N GLU A 76 48.25 3.98 -29.40
CA GLU A 76 49.19 4.93 -28.78
C GLU A 76 48.53 6.30 -28.70
N MET A 77 48.75 6.96 -27.57
CA MET A 77 48.02 8.14 -27.12
C MET A 77 49.03 9.08 -26.45
N ASP A 78 49.12 10.34 -26.90
CA ASP A 78 50.11 11.32 -26.46
C ASP A 78 49.51 12.66 -25.96
N GLY A 79 48.20 12.68 -25.71
CA GLY A 79 47.43 13.82 -25.19
C GLY A 79 47.87 14.37 -23.83
N THR A 80 47.33 15.52 -23.44
CA THR A 80 47.42 16.07 -22.06
C THR A 80 46.26 15.61 -21.18
N VAL A 81 45.16 15.17 -21.82
CA VAL A 81 43.97 14.62 -21.16
C VAL A 81 43.53 13.38 -21.91
N LEU A 82 43.34 12.27 -21.18
CA LEU A 82 42.82 11.01 -21.70
C LEU A 82 41.38 10.80 -21.22
N ILE A 83 40.45 10.55 -22.13
CA ILE A 83 39.08 10.15 -21.83
C ILE A 83 38.84 8.73 -22.38
N LEU A 84 38.60 7.79 -21.47
CA LEU A 84 38.20 6.42 -21.77
C LEU A 84 36.69 6.26 -21.51
N ASP A 85 35.86 6.44 -22.55
CA ASP A 85 34.40 6.30 -22.43
C ASP A 85 33.97 4.83 -22.60
N ASN A 86 32.89 4.45 -21.91
CA ASN A 86 32.32 3.09 -21.95
C ASN A 86 33.32 1.96 -21.64
N PHE A 87 34.19 2.16 -20.67
CA PHE A 87 35.28 1.23 -20.29
C PHE A 87 34.81 -0.21 -20.02
N HIS A 88 33.59 -0.38 -19.50
CA HIS A 88 32.93 -1.69 -19.36
C HIS A 88 32.81 -2.50 -20.67
N LEU A 89 32.81 -1.87 -21.84
CA LEU A 89 32.74 -2.52 -23.16
C LEU A 89 34.10 -2.94 -23.72
N LEU A 90 35.20 -2.52 -23.09
CA LEU A 90 36.53 -2.95 -23.51
C LEU A 90 36.63 -4.50 -23.41
N PRO A 91 37.15 -5.21 -24.43
CA PRO A 91 37.33 -6.66 -24.34
C PRO A 91 38.16 -7.08 -23.12
N ASP A 92 37.84 -8.22 -22.55
CA ASP A 92 38.48 -8.69 -21.32
C ASP A 92 39.99 -8.94 -21.51
N GLU A 93 40.43 -9.33 -22.71
CA GLU A 93 41.85 -9.46 -23.02
C GLU A 93 42.57 -8.12 -22.93
N LEU A 94 41.93 -7.02 -23.35
CA LEU A 94 42.49 -5.67 -23.28
C LEU A 94 42.39 -5.08 -21.87
N LYS A 95 41.28 -5.30 -21.15
CA LYS A 95 41.12 -4.89 -19.74
C LYS A 95 42.18 -5.48 -18.81
N LYS A 96 42.60 -6.71 -19.10
CA LYS A 96 43.68 -7.41 -18.36
C LYS A 96 45.05 -7.23 -18.98
N GLY A 97 45.10 -6.66 -20.19
CA GLY A 97 46.32 -6.48 -20.96
C GLY A 97 47.26 -5.44 -20.33
N GLY A 98 48.56 -5.60 -20.61
CA GLY A 98 49.58 -4.64 -20.17
C GLY A 98 49.42 -3.26 -20.81
N ASP A 99 48.86 -3.20 -22.03
CA ASP A 99 48.78 -1.98 -22.83
C ASP A 99 47.91 -0.92 -22.17
N ILE A 100 46.69 -1.26 -21.72
CA ILE A 100 45.81 -0.28 -21.05
C ILE A 100 46.39 0.22 -19.73
N ILE A 101 47.04 -0.67 -18.98
CA ILE A 101 47.71 -0.33 -17.72
C ILE A 101 48.85 0.64 -18.01
N HIS A 102 49.67 0.34 -19.01
CA HIS A 102 50.77 1.18 -19.42
C HIS A 102 50.30 2.57 -19.88
N THR A 103 49.26 2.62 -20.72
CA THR A 103 48.66 3.89 -21.19
C THR A 103 48.19 4.74 -20.01
N ILE A 104 47.37 4.19 -19.10
CA ILE A 104 46.83 4.95 -17.96
C ILE A 104 47.97 5.39 -17.01
N THR A 105 48.89 4.48 -16.68
CA THR A 105 50.01 4.78 -15.78
C THR A 105 50.92 5.86 -16.35
N SER A 106 51.23 5.80 -17.65
CA SER A 106 52.06 6.79 -18.34
C SER A 106 51.45 8.19 -18.28
N PHE A 107 50.13 8.32 -18.44
CA PHE A 107 49.44 9.60 -18.26
C PHE A 107 49.53 10.09 -16.81
N ILE A 108 49.24 9.24 -15.83
CA ILE A 108 49.29 9.61 -14.41
C ILE A 108 50.71 10.04 -13.98
N GLU A 109 51.73 9.28 -14.34
CA GLU A 109 53.14 9.58 -14.02
C GLU A 109 53.61 10.90 -14.62
N GLN A 110 53.08 11.27 -15.79
CA GLN A 110 53.34 12.55 -16.46
C GLN A 110 52.47 13.70 -15.92
N LYS A 111 51.67 13.47 -14.88
CA LYS A 111 50.67 14.43 -14.35
C LYS A 111 49.68 14.90 -15.42
N LYS A 112 49.30 13.99 -16.32
CA LYS A 112 48.25 14.20 -17.33
C LYS A 112 46.94 13.64 -16.81
N GLN A 113 45.83 14.33 -17.07
CA GLN A 113 44.54 13.95 -16.52
C GLN A 113 43.96 12.71 -17.22
N VAL A 114 43.45 11.75 -16.45
CA VAL A 114 42.70 10.60 -16.96
C VAL A 114 41.25 10.65 -16.45
N PHE A 115 40.29 10.53 -17.38
CA PHE A 115 38.87 10.31 -17.10
C PHE A 115 38.46 8.94 -17.62
N ILE A 116 37.71 8.19 -16.83
CA ILE A 116 37.21 6.87 -17.20
C ILE A 116 35.72 6.82 -16.92
N THR A 117 34.90 6.30 -17.85
CA THR A 117 33.48 6.06 -17.59
C THR A 117 33.08 4.60 -17.72
N SER A 118 32.10 4.17 -16.94
CA SER A 118 31.64 2.78 -16.95
C SER A 118 30.15 2.65 -16.60
N LEU A 119 29.54 1.50 -16.92
CA LEU A 119 28.24 1.13 -16.33
C LEU A 119 28.36 0.63 -14.90
N TYR A 120 29.50 0.03 -14.57
CA TYR A 120 29.76 -0.68 -13.32
C TYR A 120 30.98 -0.08 -12.61
N PRO A 121 31.05 -0.16 -11.28
CA PRO A 121 32.25 0.20 -10.54
C PRO A 121 33.44 -0.70 -10.90
N PRO A 122 34.69 -0.28 -10.64
CA PRO A 122 35.89 -1.02 -11.06
C PRO A 122 35.94 -2.48 -10.59
N GLU A 123 35.39 -2.78 -9.42
CA GLU A 123 35.37 -4.12 -8.80
C GLU A 123 34.41 -5.09 -9.49
N GLU A 124 33.39 -4.58 -10.16
CA GLU A 124 32.44 -5.38 -10.95
C GLU A 124 32.93 -5.59 -12.40
N LEU A 125 34.03 -4.96 -12.78
CA LEU A 125 34.67 -5.15 -14.07
C LEU A 125 35.72 -6.26 -13.97
N ASN A 126 35.86 -7.06 -15.04
CA ASN A 126 36.85 -8.13 -15.14
C ASN A 126 38.28 -7.59 -15.37
N LEU A 127 38.76 -6.72 -14.49
CA LEU A 127 40.06 -6.03 -14.55
C LEU A 127 41.14 -6.85 -13.84
N SER A 128 42.40 -6.48 -14.06
CA SER A 128 43.50 -6.96 -13.22
C SER A 128 43.54 -6.20 -11.89
N ASP A 129 44.02 -6.86 -10.82
CA ASP A 129 44.17 -6.23 -9.49
C ASP A 129 45.01 -4.95 -9.53
N LYS A 130 46.04 -4.95 -10.38
CA LYS A 130 46.90 -3.78 -10.60
C LYS A 130 46.10 -2.60 -11.14
N LEU A 131 45.25 -2.83 -12.14
CA LEU A 131 44.43 -1.77 -12.73
C LEU A 131 43.36 -1.26 -11.77
N ILE A 132 42.73 -2.15 -10.99
CA ILE A 132 41.78 -1.74 -9.94
C ILE A 132 42.48 -0.84 -8.92
N THR A 133 43.69 -1.21 -8.50
CA THR A 133 44.50 -0.41 -7.56
C THR A 133 44.78 0.98 -8.11
N ILE A 134 45.26 1.08 -9.36
CA ILE A 134 45.52 2.37 -10.04
C ILE A 134 44.25 3.23 -10.12
N ILE A 135 43.10 2.63 -10.44
CA ILE A 135 41.83 3.37 -10.50
C ILE A 135 41.42 3.89 -9.12
N LYS A 136 41.64 3.09 -8.07
CA LYS A 136 41.32 3.45 -6.69
C LYS A 136 42.26 4.45 -6.04
N GLU A 137 43.47 4.64 -6.58
CA GLU A 137 44.38 5.70 -6.15
C GLU A 137 43.84 7.10 -6.54
N GLY A 138 42.97 7.18 -7.54
CA GLY A 138 42.23 8.38 -7.89
C GLY A 138 40.88 8.49 -7.16
N LEU A 139 39.84 8.93 -7.87
CA LEU A 139 38.49 9.07 -7.32
C LEU A 139 37.47 8.29 -8.15
N THR A 140 36.68 7.44 -7.48
CA THR A 140 35.60 6.68 -8.10
C THR A 140 34.25 7.25 -7.64
N VAL A 141 33.42 7.70 -8.59
CA VAL A 141 32.18 8.43 -8.30
C VAL A 141 30.97 7.80 -9.01
N PRO A 142 29.89 7.47 -8.27
CA PRO A 142 28.63 7.08 -8.89
C PRO A 142 27.83 8.29 -9.40
N ILE A 143 27.09 8.09 -10.50
CA ILE A 143 25.91 8.88 -10.82
C ILE A 143 24.68 7.99 -10.63
N LEU A 144 23.81 8.40 -9.72
CA LEU A 144 22.61 7.66 -9.36
C LEU A 144 21.41 8.13 -10.21
N ARG A 145 20.31 7.39 -10.14
CA ARG A 145 19.06 7.78 -10.81
C ARG A 145 18.63 9.18 -10.35
N PRO A 146 18.07 10.02 -11.23
CA PRO A 146 17.63 11.35 -10.83
C PRO A 146 16.49 11.24 -9.82
N ASP A 147 16.61 11.96 -8.70
CA ASP A 147 15.53 12.11 -7.73
C ASP A 147 14.44 13.04 -8.29
N THR A 148 13.28 13.08 -7.62
CA THR A 148 12.14 13.91 -8.05
C THR A 148 12.52 15.38 -8.25
N GLU A 149 13.42 15.92 -7.41
CA GLU A 149 13.91 17.29 -7.52
C GLU A 149 14.76 17.48 -8.79
N LEU A 150 15.70 16.57 -9.06
CA LEU A 150 16.53 16.62 -10.26
C LEU A 150 15.70 16.41 -11.53
N VAL A 151 14.72 15.52 -11.52
CA VAL A 151 13.78 15.34 -12.64
C VAL A 151 13.03 16.65 -12.95
N ALA A 152 12.49 17.32 -11.93
CA ALA A 152 11.81 18.61 -12.10
C ALA A 152 12.73 19.67 -12.72
N ARG A 153 13.99 19.75 -12.25
CA ARG A 153 15.01 20.65 -12.79
C ARG A 153 15.35 20.31 -14.25
N ILE A 154 15.48 19.03 -14.58
CA ILE A 154 15.73 18.58 -15.96
C ILE A 154 14.57 18.99 -16.87
N PHE A 155 13.32 18.77 -16.46
CA PHE A 155 12.15 19.21 -17.21
C PHE A 155 12.17 20.72 -17.46
N LYS A 156 12.40 21.54 -16.42
CA LYS A 156 12.50 23.00 -16.54
C LYS A 156 13.58 23.43 -17.53
N MET A 157 14.78 22.86 -17.38
CA MET A 157 15.94 23.18 -18.21
C MET A 157 15.74 22.75 -19.67
N MET A 158 15.10 21.60 -19.90
CA MET A 158 14.80 21.12 -21.24
C MET A 158 13.64 21.86 -21.90
N CYS A 159 12.58 22.23 -21.18
CA CYS A 159 11.49 23.07 -21.72
C CYS A 159 12.02 24.39 -22.30
N SER A 160 12.98 25.02 -21.60
CA SER A 160 13.66 26.23 -22.10
C SER A 160 14.37 26.02 -23.44
N ASN A 161 14.78 24.79 -23.79
CA ASN A 161 15.39 24.48 -25.09
C ASN A 161 14.36 24.24 -26.21
N TYR A 162 13.09 24.00 -25.87
CA TYR A 162 11.98 23.84 -26.81
C TYR A 162 11.15 25.14 -26.95
N ASP A 163 11.64 26.27 -26.42
CA ASP A 163 10.96 27.56 -26.42
C ASP A 163 9.55 27.53 -25.80
N PHE A 164 9.34 26.69 -24.78
CA PHE A 164 8.10 26.69 -24.01
C PHE A 164 8.31 26.50 -22.52
N THR A 165 7.25 26.75 -21.75
CA THR A 165 7.22 26.51 -20.31
C THR A 165 6.04 25.61 -19.99
N LEU A 166 6.25 24.71 -19.04
CA LEU A 166 5.17 23.92 -18.45
C LEU A 166 4.77 24.53 -17.12
N ASN A 167 3.48 24.44 -16.81
CA ASN A 167 2.97 24.78 -15.49
C ASN A 167 3.67 23.89 -14.43
N ASP A 168 4.04 24.48 -13.28
CA ASP A 168 4.65 23.75 -12.17
C ASP A 168 3.81 22.54 -11.73
N ASN A 169 2.48 22.60 -11.85
CA ASN A 169 1.60 21.46 -11.56
C ASN A 169 1.87 20.26 -12.50
N VAL A 170 2.09 20.51 -13.79
CA VAL A 170 2.44 19.49 -14.78
C VAL A 170 3.85 18.97 -14.52
N ILE A 171 4.81 19.86 -14.20
CA ILE A 171 6.18 19.46 -13.87
C ILE A 171 6.21 18.59 -12.61
N ASN A 172 5.48 18.96 -11.56
CA ASN A 172 5.38 18.19 -10.33
C ASN A 172 4.73 16.83 -10.56
N PHE A 173 3.68 16.79 -11.40
CA PHE A 173 3.06 15.53 -11.82
C PHE A 173 4.06 14.63 -12.55
N LEU A 174 4.77 15.15 -13.56
CA LEU A 174 5.75 14.41 -14.33
C LEU A 174 6.96 13.97 -13.49
N SER A 175 7.35 14.77 -12.50
CA SER A 175 8.49 14.47 -11.62
C SER A 175 8.18 13.39 -10.59
N GLY A 176 6.91 13.03 -10.41
CA GLY A 176 6.47 11.91 -9.58
C GLY A 176 6.65 10.53 -10.22
N PHE A 177 7.09 10.46 -11.48
CA PHE A 177 7.42 9.23 -12.19
C PHE A 177 8.92 8.92 -12.07
N SER A 178 9.26 7.63 -11.98
CA SER A 178 10.64 7.17 -11.98
C SER A 178 11.14 7.03 -13.42
N PHE A 179 12.05 7.92 -13.83
CA PHE A 179 12.73 7.82 -15.12
C PHE A 179 14.02 7.01 -14.98
N GLY A 180 14.14 5.93 -15.76
CA GLY A 180 15.35 5.10 -15.79
C GLY A 180 16.49 5.74 -16.57
N ASP A 181 16.15 6.58 -17.55
CA ASP A 181 17.07 7.27 -18.47
C ASP A 181 16.55 8.70 -18.74
N ILE A 182 17.44 9.69 -18.78
CA ILE A 182 17.11 11.08 -19.17
C ILE A 182 16.52 11.14 -20.61
N ARG A 183 16.74 10.11 -21.44
CA ARG A 183 16.11 9.95 -22.76
C ARG A 183 14.59 9.72 -22.67
N GLU A 184 14.10 9.11 -21.61
CA GLU A 184 12.66 8.93 -21.37
C GLU A 184 12.01 10.29 -21.10
N ILE A 185 12.66 11.15 -20.30
CA ILE A 185 12.24 12.54 -20.06
C ILE A 185 12.15 13.31 -21.38
N ASN A 186 13.16 13.20 -22.24
CA ASN A 186 13.13 13.80 -23.59
C ASN A 186 12.00 13.26 -24.46
N SER A 187 11.67 11.97 -24.36
CA SER A 187 10.55 11.35 -25.09
C SER A 187 9.22 11.94 -24.66
N VAL A 188 9.02 12.08 -23.35
CA VAL A 188 7.82 12.73 -22.77
C VAL A 188 7.72 14.17 -23.23
N LEU A 189 8.80 14.95 -23.16
CA LEU A 189 8.80 16.35 -23.61
C LEU A 189 8.44 16.50 -25.09
N LYS A 190 8.94 15.63 -25.96
CA LYS A 190 8.56 15.64 -27.39
C LYS A 190 7.07 15.37 -27.59
N ARG A 191 6.48 14.46 -26.83
CA ARG A 191 5.03 14.19 -26.90
C ARG A 191 4.21 15.37 -26.39
N ILE A 192 4.67 16.03 -25.33
CA ILE A 192 4.06 17.27 -24.83
C ILE A 192 4.14 18.37 -25.88
N ASP A 193 5.27 18.52 -26.56
CA ASP A 193 5.44 19.50 -27.63
C ASP A 193 4.48 19.25 -28.80
N LEU A 194 4.31 17.98 -29.21
CA LEU A 194 3.30 17.60 -30.20
C LEU A 194 1.86 17.87 -29.72
N LEU A 195 1.56 17.64 -28.44
CA LEU A 195 0.23 17.89 -27.87
C LEU A 195 -0.15 19.38 -27.95
N ARG A 196 0.83 20.28 -27.82
CA ARG A 196 0.63 21.73 -27.94
C ARG A 196 0.16 22.17 -29.34
N GLU A 197 0.39 21.36 -30.37
CA GLU A 197 -0.14 21.64 -31.71
C GLU A 197 -1.66 21.44 -31.78
N VAL A 198 -2.24 20.64 -30.86
CA VAL A 198 -3.64 20.21 -30.89
C VAL A 198 -4.45 20.82 -29.74
N THR A 199 -3.80 21.21 -28.64
CA THR A 199 -4.45 21.75 -27.43
C THR A 199 -3.83 23.08 -27.02
N GLU A 200 -4.67 24.08 -26.74
CA GLU A 200 -4.22 25.44 -26.37
C GLU A 200 -3.56 25.51 -24.98
N GLU A 201 -3.96 24.64 -24.03
CA GLU A 201 -3.42 24.59 -22.68
C GLU A 201 -2.97 23.17 -22.29
N ILE A 202 -1.74 23.06 -21.76
CA ILE A 202 -1.19 21.80 -21.25
C ILE A 202 -1.50 21.70 -19.76
N THR A 203 -2.49 20.86 -19.42
CA THR A 203 -2.92 20.54 -18.06
C THR A 203 -2.47 19.13 -17.68
N VAL A 204 -2.61 18.77 -16.41
CA VAL A 204 -2.30 17.40 -15.96
C VAL A 204 -3.23 16.38 -16.63
N GLU A 205 -4.49 16.75 -16.83
CA GLU A 205 -5.51 15.93 -17.47
C GLU A 205 -5.20 15.71 -18.96
N SER A 206 -4.85 16.77 -19.70
CA SER A 206 -4.50 16.60 -21.12
C SER A 206 -3.23 15.77 -21.32
N VAL A 207 -2.26 15.89 -20.40
CA VAL A 207 -1.07 15.03 -20.37
C VAL A 207 -1.42 13.57 -20.10
N LYS A 208 -2.34 13.29 -19.17
CA LYS A 208 -2.81 11.93 -18.87
C LYS A 208 -3.57 11.29 -20.04
N ASP A 209 -4.42 12.06 -20.71
CA ASP A 209 -5.28 11.54 -21.79
C ASP A 209 -4.52 11.29 -23.10
N SER A 210 -3.42 12.01 -23.33
CA SER A 210 -2.66 11.99 -24.60
C SER A 210 -1.36 11.20 -24.55
N ILE A 211 -0.69 11.19 -23.40
CA ILE A 211 0.56 10.48 -23.21
C ILE A 211 0.17 9.19 -22.52
N ALA A 212 0.24 8.07 -23.23
CA ALA A 212 0.20 6.74 -22.64
C ALA A 212 1.42 6.56 -21.70
N LEU A 213 1.45 7.30 -20.59
CA LEU A 213 2.53 7.36 -19.61
C LEU A 213 2.75 5.98 -19.01
N GLU A 214 1.69 5.18 -18.92
CA GLU A 214 1.73 3.78 -18.50
C GLU A 214 2.56 2.89 -19.46
N GLU A 215 2.66 3.24 -20.74
CA GLU A 215 3.52 2.52 -21.71
C GLU A 215 4.97 3.05 -21.73
N ILE A 216 5.20 4.33 -21.38
CA ILE A 216 6.54 4.95 -21.37
C ILE A 216 7.28 4.65 -20.06
N VAL A 217 6.55 4.63 -18.94
CA VAL A 217 7.07 4.41 -17.60
C VAL A 217 6.82 2.96 -17.22
N ALA A 218 7.56 2.05 -17.84
CA ALA A 218 7.62 0.65 -17.41
C ALA A 218 8.41 0.57 -16.09
N GLY A 219 7.78 1.01 -15.00
CA GLY A 219 8.38 1.02 -13.68
C GLY A 219 7.38 1.45 -12.63
N GLU A 220 7.04 0.53 -11.73
CA GLU A 220 6.41 0.84 -10.45
C GLU A 220 7.15 2.00 -9.75
N ARG A 221 6.48 2.73 -8.84
CA ARG A 221 7.14 3.69 -7.94
C ARG A 221 8.21 2.95 -7.12
N VAL A 222 9.46 2.97 -7.58
CA VAL A 222 10.61 2.49 -6.81
C VAL A 222 11.06 3.64 -5.90
N PRO A 223 11.25 3.41 -4.59
CA PRO A 223 11.83 4.42 -3.70
C PRO A 223 13.19 4.89 -4.20
N ASP A 224 13.54 6.16 -3.97
CA ASP A 224 14.87 6.70 -4.28
C ASP A 224 15.97 5.76 -3.75
N GLU A 225 16.91 5.34 -4.60
CA GLU A 225 18.09 4.59 -4.16
C GLU A 225 18.85 5.47 -3.14
N PRO A 226 19.18 4.96 -1.94
CA PRO A 226 19.94 5.74 -0.96
C PRO A 226 21.30 6.11 -1.54
N VAL A 227 21.62 7.41 -1.49
CA VAL A 227 22.97 7.89 -1.82
C VAL A 227 23.94 7.27 -0.80
N PRO A 228 25.06 6.64 -1.22
CA PRO A 228 26.04 6.12 -0.29
C PRO A 228 26.49 7.22 0.69
N GLU A 229 26.23 7.02 1.97
CA GLU A 229 26.63 7.92 3.07
C GLU A 229 28.15 7.78 3.40
N SER A 230 29.00 7.44 2.42
CA SER A 230 30.43 7.22 2.69
C SER A 230 31.12 8.52 3.10
N SER A 231 31.96 8.42 4.15
CA SER A 231 32.71 9.56 4.73
C SER A 231 33.57 10.30 3.70
N GLU A 232 34.00 9.61 2.64
CA GLU A 232 34.78 10.15 1.52
C GLU A 232 34.10 11.33 0.82
N PHE A 233 32.76 11.33 0.71
CA PHE A 233 32.01 12.46 0.13
C PHE A 233 32.17 13.74 0.94
N PHE A 234 32.11 13.62 2.27
CA PHE A 234 32.17 14.78 3.16
C PHE A 234 33.60 15.27 3.41
N ASP A 235 34.58 14.36 3.45
CA ASP A 235 35.99 14.72 3.51
C ASP A 235 36.41 15.46 2.22
N PHE A 236 35.94 15.00 1.05
CA PHE A 236 36.16 15.67 -0.23
C PHE A 236 35.51 17.07 -0.31
N VAL A 237 34.27 17.22 0.15
CA VAL A 237 33.57 18.53 0.19
C VAL A 237 34.24 19.49 1.18
N LYS A 238 34.88 18.98 2.22
CA LYS A 238 35.65 19.76 3.20
C LYS A 238 36.97 20.27 2.62
N GLU A 239 37.75 19.41 1.95
CA GLU A 239 38.97 19.82 1.23
C GLU A 239 38.70 20.89 0.15
N LEU A 240 37.55 20.80 -0.53
CA LEU A 240 37.11 21.82 -1.50
C LEU A 240 36.82 23.20 -0.89
N ARG A 241 36.54 23.27 0.41
CA ARG A 241 36.29 24.52 1.14
C ARG A 241 37.54 25.08 1.82
N GLU A 242 38.45 24.22 2.25
CA GLU A 242 39.70 24.62 2.92
C GLU A 242 40.75 25.21 1.97
N GLY A 243 40.59 25.07 0.64
CA GLY A 243 41.46 25.66 -0.38
C GLY A 243 41.29 27.18 -0.62
N SER A 244 40.55 27.91 0.22
CA SER A 244 40.49 29.38 0.21
C SER A 244 41.00 29.94 1.54
N ASP A 245 42.28 30.34 1.54
CA ASP A 245 42.95 31.00 2.67
C ASP A 245 42.25 32.32 3.06
N ASP A 246 41.57 32.35 4.22
CA ASP A 246 41.28 33.59 4.97
C ASP A 246 40.94 33.29 6.46
N THR A 247 41.94 32.83 7.20
CA THR A 247 41.81 32.28 8.58
C THR A 247 41.39 33.28 9.68
N ALA A 248 41.28 34.58 9.40
CA ALA A 248 40.81 35.59 10.36
C ALA A 248 39.31 35.95 10.21
N ALA A 249 38.70 35.66 9.05
CA ALA A 249 37.26 35.79 8.83
C ALA A 249 36.50 34.57 9.39
N ASP A 250 37.13 33.39 9.34
CA ASP A 250 36.55 32.09 9.70
C ASP A 250 36.04 31.98 11.15
N GLU A 251 36.74 32.53 12.16
CA GLU A 251 36.25 32.43 13.56
C GLU A 251 35.01 33.29 13.82
N LYS A 252 34.93 34.46 13.17
CA LYS A 252 33.82 35.41 13.34
C LYS A 252 32.58 34.92 12.58
N ASP A 253 32.78 34.38 11.38
CA ASP A 253 31.73 33.78 10.58
C ASP A 253 31.24 32.45 11.17
N SER A 254 32.14 31.60 11.69
CA SER A 254 31.75 30.36 12.38
C SER A 254 30.89 30.62 13.61
N LYS A 255 31.17 31.68 14.38
CA LYS A 255 30.35 32.08 15.53
C LYS A 255 28.96 32.60 15.12
N ALA A 256 28.90 33.41 14.05
CA ALA A 256 27.64 33.92 13.50
C ALA A 256 26.77 32.78 12.92
N LEU A 257 27.37 31.86 12.15
CA LEU A 257 26.68 30.67 11.63
C LEU A 257 26.16 29.79 12.77
N ARG A 258 26.89 29.68 13.89
CA ARG A 258 26.42 28.92 15.05
C ARG A 258 25.18 29.53 15.69
N GLU A 259 25.13 30.86 15.81
CA GLU A 259 23.93 31.57 16.27
C GLU A 259 22.76 31.38 15.30
N GLU A 260 23.02 31.38 13.99
CA GLU A 260 22.01 31.09 12.97
C GLU A 260 21.44 29.67 13.10
N TYR A 261 22.29 28.65 13.25
CA TYR A 261 21.84 27.27 13.43
C TYR A 261 21.15 27.04 14.78
N MET A 262 21.54 27.76 15.84
CA MET A 262 20.79 27.78 17.10
C MET A 262 19.37 28.31 16.92
N GLN A 263 19.18 29.38 16.13
CA GLN A 263 17.85 29.88 15.81
C GLN A 263 17.05 28.86 14.98
N LYS A 264 17.68 28.20 14.01
CA LYS A 264 17.05 27.13 13.21
C LYS A 264 16.64 25.93 14.06
N LEU A 265 17.47 25.51 15.02
CA LEU A 265 17.15 24.48 16.01
C LEU A 265 15.88 24.85 16.78
N TYR A 266 15.83 26.09 17.27
CA TYR A 266 14.67 26.60 18.00
C TYR A 266 13.41 26.61 17.13
N ILE A 267 13.51 27.01 15.86
CA ILE A 267 12.38 26.95 14.91
C ILE A 267 11.86 25.51 14.77
N TRP A 268 12.73 24.52 14.60
CA TRP A 268 12.31 23.12 14.48
C TRP A 268 11.65 22.59 15.75
N LYS A 269 12.19 22.98 16.91
CA LYS A 269 11.60 22.67 18.22
C LYS A 269 10.21 23.30 18.39
N MET A 270 10.04 24.55 17.97
CA MET A 270 8.74 25.25 17.99
C MET A 270 7.73 24.66 17.01
N LYS A 271 8.20 24.08 15.90
CA LYS A 271 7.37 23.30 14.97
C LYS A 271 6.98 21.92 15.50
N GLY A 272 7.47 21.53 16.68
CA GLY A 272 7.11 20.28 17.35
C GLY A 272 8.02 19.08 17.02
N PHE A 273 9.06 19.27 16.21
CA PHE A 273 9.97 18.16 15.86
C PHE A 273 10.91 17.81 17.01
N HIS A 274 11.22 16.51 17.14
CA HIS A 274 12.26 16.05 18.05
C HIS A 274 13.63 16.45 17.49
N VAL A 275 14.32 17.35 18.19
CA VAL A 275 15.60 17.95 17.74
C VAL A 275 16.83 17.40 18.47
N ARG A 276 16.72 16.21 19.08
CA ARG A 276 17.77 15.66 19.95
C ARG A 276 19.12 15.56 19.24
N ARG A 277 19.14 15.06 18.00
CA ARG A 277 20.35 14.99 17.17
C ARG A 277 20.99 16.37 16.93
N LEU A 278 20.17 17.40 16.73
CA LEU A 278 20.67 18.78 16.56
C LEU A 278 21.24 19.32 17.86
N GLU A 279 20.58 19.08 19.00
CA GLU A 279 21.05 19.49 20.33
C GLU A 279 22.40 18.84 20.67
N ASP A 280 22.61 17.57 20.30
CA ASP A 280 23.85 16.82 20.53
C ASP A 280 25.03 17.30 19.66
N VAL A 281 24.76 18.05 18.59
CA VAL A 281 25.77 18.49 17.61
C VAL A 281 26.03 19.99 17.70
N ILE A 282 25.15 20.79 18.30
CA ILE A 282 25.26 22.26 18.32
C ILE A 282 26.54 22.80 19.00
N GLY A 283 27.12 22.02 19.92
CA GLY A 283 28.40 22.29 20.59
C GLY A 283 29.65 21.77 19.85
N LYS A 284 29.49 21.09 18.71
CA LYS A 284 30.58 20.51 17.89
C LYS A 284 31.06 21.49 16.80
N PRO A 285 32.18 21.21 16.09
CA PRO A 285 32.64 22.05 14.99
C PRO A 285 31.55 22.37 13.96
N ILE A 286 31.62 23.55 13.33
CA ILE A 286 30.53 24.11 12.51
C ILE A 286 30.18 23.19 11.32
N GLU A 287 31.15 22.43 10.82
CA GLU A 287 30.99 21.46 9.75
C GLU A 287 30.04 20.33 10.18
N LYS A 288 30.19 19.81 11.40
CA LYS A 288 29.31 18.77 11.96
C LYS A 288 27.90 19.30 12.14
N ILE A 289 27.75 20.57 12.55
CA ILE A 289 26.44 21.23 12.67
C ILE A 289 25.76 21.30 11.30
N ILE A 290 26.47 21.78 10.28
CA ILE A 290 25.92 21.88 8.91
C ILE A 290 25.50 20.50 8.39
N GLN A 291 26.36 19.49 8.53
CA GLN A 291 26.09 18.11 8.10
C GLN A 291 24.82 17.55 8.75
N GLU A 292 24.73 17.67 10.08
CA GLU A 292 23.58 17.17 10.82
C GLU A 292 22.30 17.94 10.46
N PHE A 293 22.36 19.27 10.28
CA PHE A 293 21.20 20.05 9.83
C PHE A 293 20.72 19.68 8.43
N VAL A 294 21.64 19.43 7.49
CA VAL A 294 21.27 18.99 6.14
C VAL A 294 20.59 17.62 6.20
N SER A 295 21.17 16.66 6.93
CA SER A 295 20.56 15.35 7.15
C SER A 295 19.17 15.46 7.80
N PHE A 296 19.08 16.19 8.92
CA PHE A 296 17.84 16.44 9.66
C PHE A 296 16.75 17.08 8.81
N THR A 297 17.08 18.08 8.00
CA THR A 297 16.09 18.74 7.13
C THR A 297 15.57 17.80 6.04
N SER A 298 16.42 16.93 5.49
CA SER A 298 16.00 15.89 4.56
C SER A 298 15.08 14.86 5.22
N ASP A 299 15.38 14.47 6.46
CA ASP A 299 14.55 13.56 7.23
C ASP A 299 13.19 14.18 7.58
N VAL A 300 13.16 15.46 7.95
CA VAL A 300 11.90 16.20 8.16
C VAL A 300 11.06 16.26 6.88
N GLN A 301 11.67 16.45 5.71
CA GLN A 301 10.93 16.40 4.44
C GLN A 301 10.28 15.03 4.21
N ARG A 302 11.02 13.94 4.45
CA ARG A 302 10.48 12.58 4.37
C ARG A 302 9.35 12.37 5.38
N LEU A 303 9.49 12.85 6.61
CA LEU A 303 8.43 12.80 7.61
C LEU A 303 7.17 13.55 7.18
N ILE A 304 7.30 14.73 6.56
CA ILE A 304 6.15 15.48 6.07
C ILE A 304 5.38 14.67 5.01
N GLU A 305 6.07 13.97 4.12
CA GLU A 305 5.40 13.06 3.17
C GLU A 305 4.70 11.89 3.90
N LEU A 306 5.34 11.30 4.91
CA LEU A 306 4.72 10.27 5.74
C LEU A 306 3.50 10.79 6.52
N GLN A 307 3.54 12.05 6.99
CA GLN A 307 2.39 12.71 7.65
C GLN A 307 1.21 12.88 6.69
N LYS A 308 1.46 13.20 5.41
CA LYS A 308 0.40 13.26 4.39
C LYS A 308 -0.23 11.88 4.16
N ILE A 309 0.59 10.84 4.03
CA ILE A 309 0.12 9.45 3.89
C ILE A 309 -0.72 9.04 5.11
N TYR A 310 -0.23 9.33 6.31
CA TYR A 310 -0.96 9.12 7.56
C TYR A 310 -2.34 9.81 7.55
N GLY A 311 -2.40 11.08 7.14
CA GLY A 311 -3.67 11.82 7.03
C GLY A 311 -4.65 11.19 6.03
N GLY A 312 -4.16 10.63 4.92
CA GLY A 312 -4.98 9.88 3.96
C GLY A 312 -5.48 8.52 4.46
N LEU A 313 -4.84 7.98 5.50
CA LEU A 313 -5.15 6.66 6.06
C LEU A 313 -5.89 6.72 7.39
N GLU A 314 -6.14 7.90 7.98
CA GLU A 314 -6.65 8.08 9.36
C GLU A 314 -7.85 7.16 9.72
N LYS A 315 -8.80 6.98 8.80
CA LYS A 315 -10.00 6.13 9.00
C LYS A 315 -9.72 4.62 9.01
N SER A 316 -8.54 4.20 8.55
CA SER A 316 -8.10 2.80 8.42
C SER A 316 -7.10 2.38 9.51
N ILE A 317 -6.76 3.31 10.40
CA ILE A 317 -5.79 3.12 11.50
C ILE A 317 -6.58 2.82 12.79
N SER A 318 -6.18 1.80 13.52
CA SER A 318 -6.77 1.53 14.84
C SER A 318 -6.30 2.52 15.90
N LEU A 319 -7.05 2.67 16.99
CA LEU A 319 -6.68 3.56 18.09
C LEU A 319 -5.26 3.29 18.63
N LYS A 320 -4.86 2.02 18.74
CA LYS A 320 -3.51 1.65 19.22
C LYS A 320 -2.41 2.02 18.23
N GLU A 321 -2.61 1.74 16.94
CA GLU A 321 -1.65 2.12 15.89
C GLU A 321 -1.53 3.66 15.81
N ARG A 322 -2.65 4.35 15.95
CA ARG A 322 -2.72 5.81 15.98
C ARG A 322 -1.88 6.39 17.11
N GLU A 323 -2.05 5.89 18.34
CA GLU A 323 -1.28 6.34 19.50
C GLU A 323 0.24 6.13 19.34
N ILE A 324 0.66 5.05 18.69
CA ILE A 324 2.08 4.78 18.43
C ILE A 324 2.61 5.72 17.35
N LEU A 325 1.90 5.85 16.24
CA LEU A 325 2.30 6.70 15.12
C LEU A 325 2.33 8.17 15.52
N GLU A 326 1.33 8.69 16.23
CA GLU A 326 1.28 10.09 16.65
C GLU A 326 2.43 10.48 17.59
N LYS A 327 2.97 9.55 18.37
CA LYS A 327 4.18 9.79 19.18
C LYS A 327 5.46 9.88 18.35
N GLN A 328 5.46 9.29 17.15
CA GLN A 328 6.64 9.19 16.28
C GLN A 328 6.58 10.14 15.09
N LEU A 329 5.40 10.62 14.69
CA LEU A 329 5.19 11.42 13.48
C LEU A 329 6.00 12.73 13.42
N PHE A 330 6.54 13.18 14.55
CA PHE A 330 7.41 14.36 14.65
C PHE A 330 8.87 14.01 14.98
N ASP A 331 9.24 12.72 14.94
CA ASP A 331 10.57 12.22 15.27
C ASP A 331 11.34 11.81 14.00
N PRO A 332 12.34 12.61 13.56
CA PRO A 332 13.17 12.29 12.39
C PRO A 332 13.92 10.96 12.50
N ASP A 333 14.12 10.44 13.72
CA ASP A 333 14.77 9.15 13.92
C ASP A 333 13.82 7.96 13.67
N ALA A 334 12.51 8.21 13.61
CA ALA A 334 11.50 7.17 13.48
C ALA A 334 11.00 6.94 12.04
N ILE A 335 11.60 7.58 11.03
CA ILE A 335 11.16 7.51 9.61
C ILE A 335 10.93 6.07 9.15
N PHE A 336 11.89 5.18 9.42
CA PHE A 336 11.82 3.79 8.95
C PHE A 336 10.67 3.02 9.57
N GLU A 337 10.45 3.17 10.89
CA GLU A 337 9.36 2.51 11.61
C GLU A 337 7.99 3.04 11.16
N ILE A 338 7.87 4.37 10.97
CA ILE A 338 6.65 5.00 10.47
C ILE A 338 6.36 4.53 9.04
N ALA A 339 7.34 4.57 8.14
CA ALA A 339 7.17 4.15 6.75
C ALA A 339 6.74 2.68 6.65
N ARG A 340 7.38 1.80 7.45
CA ARG A 340 7.01 0.39 7.53
C ARG A 340 5.59 0.20 8.06
N ALA A 341 5.20 0.92 9.12
CA ALA A 341 3.87 0.85 9.70
C ALA A 341 2.80 1.34 8.71
N LEU A 342 3.00 2.48 8.08
CA LEU A 342 2.07 3.04 7.08
C LEU A 342 1.93 2.14 5.86
N LYS A 343 3.03 1.56 5.36
CA LYS A 343 2.98 0.58 4.26
C LYS A 343 2.11 -0.62 4.60
N ARG A 344 2.25 -1.20 5.80
CA ARG A 344 1.40 -2.32 6.26
C ARG A 344 -0.08 -1.92 6.35
N ILE A 345 -0.36 -0.72 6.82
CA ILE A 345 -1.74 -0.20 6.90
C ILE A 345 -2.32 0.00 5.49
N GLU A 346 -1.52 0.51 4.56
CA GLU A 346 -1.91 0.71 3.15
C GLU A 346 -2.19 -0.62 2.45
N GLU A 347 -1.30 -1.61 2.58
CA GLU A 347 -1.49 -2.97 2.06
C GLU A 347 -2.77 -3.59 2.62
N ARG A 348 -2.98 -3.50 3.95
CA ARG A 348 -4.20 -3.99 4.61
C ARG A 348 -5.45 -3.26 4.10
N LYS A 349 -5.38 -1.95 3.85
CA LYS A 349 -6.48 -1.16 3.31
C LYS A 349 -6.82 -1.61 1.89
N SER A 350 -5.82 -1.78 1.03
CA SER A 350 -6.00 -2.27 -0.35
C SER A 350 -6.66 -3.65 -0.35
N GLN A 351 -6.18 -4.58 0.47
CA GLN A 351 -6.80 -5.91 0.59
C GLN A 351 -8.25 -5.85 1.09
N LYS A 352 -8.56 -4.96 2.05
CA LYS A 352 -9.95 -4.74 2.49
C LYS A 352 -10.84 -4.27 1.34
N GLU A 353 -10.37 -3.34 0.52
CA GLU A 353 -11.10 -2.84 -0.64
C GLU A 353 -11.38 -3.96 -1.66
N ASP A 354 -10.41 -4.85 -1.88
CA ASP A 354 -10.58 -6.02 -2.74
C ASP A 354 -11.67 -6.97 -2.22
N TYR A 355 -11.71 -7.26 -0.91
CA TYR A 355 -12.75 -8.12 -0.35
C TYR A 355 -14.12 -7.43 -0.25
N ASN A 356 -14.15 -6.11 -0.10
CA ASN A 356 -15.40 -5.35 -0.01
C ASN A 356 -16.23 -5.41 -1.28
N ARG A 357 -15.65 -5.74 -2.44
CA ARG A 357 -16.39 -5.93 -3.69
C ARG A 357 -17.45 -7.04 -3.61
N PHE A 358 -17.28 -8.00 -2.70
CA PHE A 358 -18.22 -9.10 -2.51
C PHE A 358 -19.38 -8.76 -1.56
N LEU A 359 -19.28 -7.66 -0.82
CA LEU A 359 -20.28 -7.30 0.18
C LEU A 359 -21.44 -6.54 -0.48
N ASP A 360 -22.56 -7.23 -0.73
CA ASP A 360 -23.77 -6.60 -1.26
C ASP A 360 -24.19 -5.42 -0.37
N ARG A 361 -24.29 -4.23 -0.96
CA ARG A 361 -24.65 -2.98 -0.26
C ARG A 361 -26.03 -3.04 0.40
N ARG A 362 -26.96 -3.83 -0.15
CA ARG A 362 -28.34 -3.99 0.36
C ARG A 362 -28.38 -4.75 1.69
N LEU A 363 -27.45 -5.69 1.88
CA LEU A 363 -27.33 -6.49 3.10
C LEU A 363 -26.59 -5.69 4.17
N SER A 364 -27.30 -5.27 5.22
CA SER A 364 -26.71 -4.47 6.30
C SER A 364 -27.29 -4.83 7.66
N ASN A 365 -26.56 -4.47 8.71
CA ASN A 365 -27.02 -4.59 10.09
C ASN A 365 -28.32 -3.82 10.35
N LYS A 366 -28.55 -2.70 9.64
CA LYS A 366 -29.78 -1.91 9.79
C LYS A 366 -31.02 -2.66 9.30
N ASN A 367 -30.83 -3.59 8.36
CA ASN A 367 -31.91 -4.38 7.76
C ASN A 367 -32.01 -5.80 8.32
N PHE A 368 -31.06 -6.24 9.17
CA PHE A 368 -31.10 -7.58 9.75
C PHE A 368 -31.93 -7.57 11.03
N VAL A 369 -32.99 -8.37 11.07
CA VAL A 369 -33.87 -8.51 12.24
C VAL A 369 -33.45 -9.74 13.02
N ILE A 370 -33.20 -9.57 14.32
CA ILE A 370 -32.92 -10.67 15.24
C ILE A 370 -34.25 -11.32 15.61
N LEU A 371 -34.34 -12.62 15.36
CA LEU A 371 -35.56 -13.42 15.46
C LEU A 371 -35.28 -14.70 16.24
N PRO A 372 -36.27 -15.30 16.91
CA PRO A 372 -36.12 -16.61 17.55
C PRO A 372 -35.39 -17.66 16.68
N SER A 373 -35.67 -17.72 15.38
CA SER A 373 -35.04 -18.67 14.43
C SER A 373 -33.57 -18.43 14.12
N ASN A 374 -33.05 -17.21 14.32
CA ASN A 374 -31.66 -16.82 14.01
C ASN A 374 -30.88 -16.29 15.22
N ARG A 375 -31.52 -16.24 16.40
CA ARG A 375 -30.98 -15.65 17.63
C ARG A 375 -29.70 -16.34 18.10
N GLU A 376 -29.64 -17.66 17.99
CA GLU A 376 -28.49 -18.45 18.38
C GLU A 376 -27.27 -18.13 17.52
N ALA A 377 -27.44 -18.18 16.19
CA ALA A 377 -26.40 -17.82 15.23
C ALA A 377 -25.92 -16.38 15.42
N PHE A 378 -26.86 -15.45 15.66
CA PHE A 378 -26.51 -14.06 15.99
C PHE A 378 -25.67 -13.96 17.28
N SER A 379 -26.02 -14.73 18.33
CA SER A 379 -25.30 -14.72 19.60
C SER A 379 -23.88 -15.25 19.46
N VAL A 380 -23.70 -16.35 18.72
CA VAL A 380 -22.37 -16.93 18.46
C VAL A 380 -21.49 -15.95 17.70
N LEU A 381 -21.98 -15.36 16.59
CA LEU A 381 -21.21 -14.38 15.83
C LEU A 381 -20.91 -13.10 16.63
N LYS A 382 -21.82 -12.69 17.53
CA LYS A 382 -21.58 -11.58 18.45
C LYS A 382 -20.43 -11.89 19.43
N ASN A 383 -20.34 -13.12 19.94
CA ASN A 383 -19.23 -13.52 20.81
C ASN A 383 -17.90 -13.57 20.06
N VAL A 384 -17.88 -14.08 18.82
CA VAL A 384 -16.71 -14.04 17.93
C VAL A 384 -16.26 -12.59 17.71
N MET A 385 -17.19 -11.69 17.37
CA MET A 385 -16.89 -10.27 17.18
C MET A 385 -16.29 -9.60 18.43
N LEU A 386 -16.75 -9.98 19.62
CA LEU A 386 -16.27 -9.40 20.89
C LEU A 386 -15.00 -10.09 21.42
N ASN A 387 -14.47 -11.11 20.74
CA ASN A 387 -13.36 -11.95 21.21
C ASN A 387 -13.59 -12.52 22.63
N LYS A 388 -14.85 -12.80 23.00
CA LYS A 388 -15.18 -13.27 24.36
C LYS A 388 -15.02 -14.78 24.56
N ASP A 389 -15.11 -15.54 23.46
CA ASP A 389 -14.96 -17.00 23.46
C ASP A 389 -13.89 -17.40 22.44
N THR A 390 -12.72 -17.81 22.90
CA THR A 390 -11.61 -18.32 22.06
C THR A 390 -11.81 -19.77 21.62
N THR A 391 -12.92 -20.40 22.02
CA THR A 391 -13.25 -21.81 21.77
C THR A 391 -14.21 -22.03 20.60
N ALA A 392 -14.89 -20.98 20.12
CA ALA A 392 -15.87 -21.07 19.04
C ALA A 392 -15.20 -21.01 17.65
N PHE A 393 -14.34 -21.99 17.34
CA PHE A 393 -13.66 -22.03 16.06
C PHE A 393 -13.56 -23.47 15.50
N PRO A 394 -13.90 -23.69 14.21
CA PRO A 394 -14.57 -22.76 13.30
C PRO A 394 -16.04 -22.59 13.69
N VAL A 395 -16.70 -21.52 13.23
CA VAL A 395 -18.17 -21.40 13.34
C VAL A 395 -18.79 -21.91 12.04
N TYR A 396 -19.70 -22.86 12.15
CA TYR A 396 -20.41 -23.44 11.02
C TYR A 396 -21.90 -23.16 11.14
N LEU A 397 -22.44 -22.37 10.21
CA LEU A 397 -23.86 -22.01 10.15
C LEU A 397 -24.54 -22.81 9.05
N HIS A 398 -25.63 -23.52 9.35
CA HIS A 398 -26.36 -24.24 8.31
C HIS A 398 -27.87 -24.06 8.39
N GLY A 399 -28.53 -24.18 7.25
CA GLY A 399 -29.99 -24.06 7.17
C GLY A 399 -30.45 -23.96 5.72
N SER A 400 -31.74 -24.12 5.50
CA SER A 400 -32.35 -24.10 4.17
C SER A 400 -32.13 -22.77 3.42
N GLU A 401 -32.45 -22.77 2.12
CA GLU A 401 -32.39 -21.55 1.32
C GLU A 401 -33.31 -20.46 1.89
N GLY A 402 -32.89 -19.21 1.84
CA GLY A 402 -33.71 -18.08 2.33
C GLY A 402 -33.77 -17.88 3.85
N CYS A 403 -33.14 -18.73 4.68
CA CYS A 403 -33.15 -18.56 6.15
C CYS A 403 -32.26 -17.40 6.67
N GLY A 404 -31.55 -16.68 5.78
CA GLY A 404 -30.80 -15.47 6.11
C GLY A 404 -29.30 -15.65 6.41
N LYS A 405 -28.71 -16.81 6.07
CA LYS A 405 -27.26 -17.11 6.27
C LYS A 405 -26.35 -16.03 5.70
N THR A 406 -26.46 -15.76 4.40
CA THR A 406 -25.67 -14.75 3.68
C THR A 406 -25.86 -13.35 4.26
N HIS A 407 -27.11 -12.96 4.56
CA HIS A 407 -27.37 -11.65 5.17
C HIS A 407 -26.67 -11.54 6.53
N LEU A 408 -26.80 -12.56 7.38
CA LEU A 408 -26.20 -12.57 8.70
C LEU A 408 -24.66 -12.41 8.62
N ILE A 409 -23.97 -13.24 7.84
CA ILE A 409 -22.50 -13.16 7.73
C ILE A 409 -22.02 -11.87 7.06
N VAL A 410 -22.70 -11.35 6.04
CA VAL A 410 -22.34 -10.09 5.36
C VAL A 410 -22.54 -8.91 6.30
N ALA A 411 -23.63 -8.90 7.08
CA ALA A 411 -23.90 -7.87 8.07
C ALA A 411 -22.85 -7.87 9.19
N PHE A 412 -22.48 -9.05 9.70
CA PHE A 412 -21.41 -9.20 10.67
C PHE A 412 -20.04 -8.83 10.11
N THR A 413 -19.73 -9.21 8.87
CA THR A 413 -18.49 -8.83 8.19
C THR A 413 -18.32 -7.32 8.18
N LYS A 414 -19.35 -6.58 7.71
CA LYS A 414 -19.34 -5.11 7.70
C LYS A 414 -19.18 -4.51 9.10
N LYS A 415 -19.84 -5.11 10.10
CA LYS A 415 -19.76 -4.64 11.48
C LYS A 415 -18.36 -4.81 12.05
N MET A 416 -17.78 -6.00 11.85
CA MET A 416 -16.44 -6.33 12.32
C MET A 416 -15.39 -5.46 11.63
N GLN A 417 -15.50 -5.23 10.32
CA GLN A 417 -14.60 -4.34 9.58
C GLN A 417 -14.63 -2.90 10.13
N ALA A 418 -15.80 -2.42 10.56
CA ALA A 418 -15.96 -1.10 11.14
C ALA A 418 -15.44 -1.00 12.60
N THR A 419 -15.58 -2.07 13.40
CA THR A 419 -15.13 -2.06 14.81
C THR A 419 -13.68 -2.47 15.00
N HIS A 420 -13.11 -3.24 14.06
CA HIS A 420 -11.74 -3.76 14.11
C HIS A 420 -10.97 -3.34 12.84
N PRO A 421 -10.68 -2.03 12.66
CA PRO A 421 -9.96 -1.53 11.49
C PRO A 421 -8.51 -2.03 11.41
N ASP A 422 -7.96 -2.53 12.51
CA ASP A 422 -6.66 -3.20 12.60
C ASP A 422 -6.64 -4.63 12.02
N ARG A 423 -7.80 -5.26 11.86
CA ARG A 423 -7.88 -6.66 11.41
C ARG A 423 -8.30 -6.78 9.96
N LEU A 424 -7.70 -7.71 9.23
CA LEU A 424 -8.13 -8.09 7.89
C LEU A 424 -9.28 -9.09 7.99
N ILE A 425 -10.49 -8.60 7.73
CA ILE A 425 -11.72 -9.37 7.78
C ILE A 425 -12.28 -9.47 6.37
N ALA A 426 -12.40 -10.70 5.87
CA ALA A 426 -12.75 -10.99 4.49
C ALA A 426 -14.03 -11.84 4.42
N TYR A 427 -14.92 -11.47 3.51
CA TYR A 427 -16.03 -12.32 3.07
C TYR A 427 -15.75 -12.77 1.64
N ILE A 428 -15.80 -14.07 1.40
CA ILE A 428 -15.54 -14.66 0.10
C ILE A 428 -16.69 -15.64 -0.21
N PRO A 429 -17.48 -15.38 -1.28
CA PRO A 429 -18.42 -16.37 -1.79
C PRO A 429 -17.66 -17.62 -2.23
N SER A 430 -18.06 -18.80 -1.76
CA SER A 430 -17.27 -20.01 -2.06
C SER A 430 -17.26 -20.33 -3.57
N ALA A 431 -18.31 -19.98 -4.32
CA ALA A 431 -18.33 -20.10 -5.78
C ALA A 431 -17.19 -19.30 -6.45
N PHE A 432 -16.91 -18.08 -5.98
CA PHE A 432 -15.80 -17.27 -6.47
C PHE A 432 -14.45 -17.92 -6.13
N LEU A 433 -14.30 -18.38 -4.89
CA LEU A 433 -13.09 -19.05 -4.43
C LEU A 433 -12.79 -20.32 -5.26
N ALA A 434 -13.81 -21.11 -5.60
CA ALA A 434 -13.64 -22.29 -6.46
C ALA A 434 -13.11 -21.91 -7.84
N VAL A 435 -13.66 -20.85 -8.45
CA VAL A 435 -13.21 -20.38 -9.76
C VAL A 435 -11.76 -19.91 -9.70
N GLU A 436 -11.38 -19.12 -8.69
CA GLU A 436 -9.99 -18.68 -8.52
C GLU A 436 -9.03 -19.87 -8.36
N LEU A 437 -9.36 -20.84 -7.52
CA LEU A 437 -8.51 -22.02 -7.31
C LEU A 437 -8.39 -22.88 -8.58
N LYS A 438 -9.47 -23.00 -9.36
CA LYS A 438 -9.50 -23.77 -10.62
C LYS A 438 -8.78 -23.09 -11.78
N ASN A 439 -8.85 -21.76 -11.86
CA ASN A 439 -8.19 -20.99 -12.93
C ASN A 439 -6.66 -20.97 -12.81
N ARG A 440 -6.10 -21.39 -11.66
CA ARG A 440 -4.66 -21.51 -11.45
C ARG A 440 -4.18 -22.86 -11.93
N HIS A 441 -3.46 -22.86 -13.05
CA HIS A 441 -3.06 -24.07 -13.77
C HIS A 441 -1.97 -24.86 -13.04
N ASP A 442 -1.04 -24.19 -12.38
CA ASP A 442 0.07 -24.81 -11.65
C ASP A 442 -0.13 -24.81 -10.12
N GLU A 443 0.58 -25.71 -9.44
CA GLU A 443 0.49 -25.89 -7.99
C GLU A 443 1.08 -24.71 -7.20
N GLU A 444 2.12 -24.07 -7.74
CA GLU A 444 2.79 -22.93 -7.12
C GLU A 444 1.86 -21.72 -7.01
N SER A 445 1.12 -21.41 -8.08
CA SER A 445 0.10 -20.35 -8.11
C SER A 445 -1.02 -20.59 -7.11
N ARG A 446 -1.46 -21.85 -6.93
CA ARG A 446 -2.49 -22.22 -5.94
C ARG A 446 -1.97 -22.09 -4.52
N ASN A 447 -0.77 -22.58 -4.27
CA ASN A 447 -0.14 -22.47 -2.96
C ASN A 447 0.11 -20.99 -2.61
N THR A 448 0.58 -20.17 -3.56
CA THR A 448 0.74 -18.73 -3.39
C THR A 448 -0.59 -18.05 -3.02
N TYR A 449 -1.68 -18.43 -3.67
CA TYR A 449 -3.00 -17.90 -3.34
C TYR A 449 -3.46 -18.31 -1.92
N LEU A 450 -3.26 -19.57 -1.54
CA LEU A 450 -3.56 -20.06 -0.18
C LEU A 450 -2.67 -19.39 0.88
N GLU A 451 -1.40 -19.14 0.57
CA GLU A 451 -0.49 -18.35 1.42
C GLU A 451 -1.01 -16.93 1.61
N ASN A 452 -1.51 -16.28 0.55
CA ASN A 452 -2.10 -14.94 0.66
C ASN A 452 -3.34 -14.91 1.57
N LEU A 453 -4.15 -15.99 1.58
CA LEU A 453 -5.27 -16.11 2.53
C LEU A 453 -4.80 -16.16 3.98
N LYS A 454 -3.54 -16.52 4.27
CA LYS A 454 -3.02 -16.51 5.64
C LYS A 454 -2.94 -15.12 6.26
N GLY A 455 -2.95 -14.04 5.47
CA GLY A 455 -3.00 -12.68 6.01
C GLY A 455 -4.35 -12.31 6.64
N ILE A 456 -5.40 -13.10 6.41
CA ILE A 456 -6.75 -12.81 6.87
C ILE A 456 -6.91 -13.27 8.33
N ASP A 457 -7.33 -12.35 9.20
CA ASP A 457 -7.63 -12.61 10.61
C ASP A 457 -9.00 -13.27 10.79
N THR A 458 -9.97 -12.92 9.95
CA THR A 458 -11.32 -13.49 9.99
C THR A 458 -11.84 -13.71 8.58
N LEU A 459 -12.09 -14.97 8.22
CA LEU A 459 -12.60 -15.38 6.92
C LEU A 459 -14.05 -15.88 7.05
N PHE A 460 -14.95 -15.26 6.29
CA PHE A 460 -16.32 -15.73 6.08
C PHE A 460 -16.40 -16.43 4.71
N LEU A 461 -16.73 -17.72 4.70
CA LEU A 461 -16.97 -18.52 3.49
C LEU A 461 -18.45 -18.85 3.37
N ASP A 462 -19.08 -18.41 2.29
CA ASP A 462 -20.53 -18.59 2.08
C ASP A 462 -20.84 -19.78 1.15
N ASP A 463 -21.84 -20.57 1.50
CA ASP A 463 -22.39 -21.69 0.72
C ASP A 463 -21.34 -22.73 0.27
N ILE A 464 -20.66 -23.34 1.24
CA ILE A 464 -19.57 -24.28 0.94
C ILE A 464 -20.02 -25.62 0.34
N ASP A 465 -21.30 -25.98 0.42
CA ASP A 465 -21.80 -27.27 -0.09
C ASP A 465 -21.56 -27.41 -1.60
N THR A 466 -21.74 -26.32 -2.36
CA THR A 466 -21.45 -26.32 -3.79
C THR A 466 -19.94 -26.29 -4.06
N PHE A 467 -19.17 -25.66 -3.17
CA PHE A 467 -17.71 -25.51 -3.27
C PHE A 467 -16.97 -26.84 -3.13
N VAL A 468 -17.34 -27.66 -2.15
CA VAL A 468 -16.67 -28.95 -1.87
C VAL A 468 -17.15 -30.10 -2.76
N SER A 469 -18.04 -29.84 -3.71
CA SER A 469 -18.50 -30.83 -4.69
C SER A 469 -17.36 -31.31 -5.60
N ASP A 470 -16.41 -30.43 -5.90
CA ASP A 470 -15.24 -30.71 -6.72
C ASP A 470 -14.08 -31.29 -5.88
N THR A 471 -13.47 -32.38 -6.36
CA THR A 471 -12.42 -33.11 -5.64
C THR A 471 -11.19 -32.25 -5.35
N MET A 472 -10.72 -31.46 -6.32
CA MET A 472 -9.53 -30.62 -6.14
C MET A 472 -9.82 -29.50 -5.14
N VAL A 473 -10.95 -28.83 -5.29
CA VAL A 473 -11.37 -27.75 -4.37
C VAL A 473 -11.55 -28.27 -2.95
N ARG A 474 -12.10 -29.48 -2.81
CA ARG A 474 -12.26 -30.17 -1.52
C ARG A 474 -10.93 -30.43 -0.83
N GLU A 475 -9.88 -30.82 -1.55
CA GLU A 475 -8.55 -30.99 -0.96
C GLU A 475 -7.99 -29.65 -0.48
N LEU A 476 -8.05 -28.61 -1.32
CA LEU A 476 -7.57 -27.26 -0.99
C LEU A 476 -8.36 -26.62 0.17
N PHE A 477 -9.65 -26.94 0.31
CA PHE A 477 -10.44 -26.56 1.47
C PHE A 477 -9.88 -27.12 2.79
N GLY A 478 -9.26 -28.31 2.74
CA GLY A 478 -8.56 -28.88 3.90
C GLY A 478 -7.42 -28.00 4.36
N THR A 479 -6.65 -27.47 3.42
CA THR A 479 -5.57 -26.52 3.72
C THR A 479 -6.10 -25.21 4.30
N ILE A 480 -7.25 -24.72 3.82
CA ILE A 480 -7.90 -23.53 4.39
C ILE A 480 -8.35 -23.82 5.83
N LEU A 481 -9.01 -24.95 6.08
CA LEU A 481 -9.40 -25.36 7.44
C LEU A 481 -8.18 -25.43 8.36
N ASP A 482 -7.14 -26.17 7.97
CA ASP A 482 -5.91 -26.33 8.77
C ASP A 482 -5.26 -24.97 9.09
N THR A 483 -5.27 -24.04 8.12
CA THR A 483 -4.69 -22.69 8.26
C THR A 483 -5.43 -21.85 9.28
N PHE A 484 -6.77 -21.83 9.19
CA PHE A 484 -7.58 -20.96 10.04
C PHE A 484 -7.91 -21.61 11.39
N CYS A 485 -7.86 -22.94 11.53
CA CYS A 485 -7.97 -23.70 12.79
C CYS A 485 -6.86 -23.44 13.83
N THR A 486 -6.18 -22.31 13.75
CA THR A 486 -5.14 -21.87 14.66
C THR A 486 -5.67 -20.78 15.60
N LYS A 487 -5.08 -20.63 16.80
CA LYS A 487 -5.61 -19.77 17.88
C LYS A 487 -5.79 -18.27 17.54
N GLU A 488 -5.21 -17.80 16.44
CA GLU A 488 -5.18 -16.37 16.08
C GLU A 488 -6.15 -15.99 14.95
N LYS A 489 -6.77 -16.98 14.29
CA LYS A 489 -7.63 -16.75 13.12
C LYS A 489 -9.07 -17.18 13.39
N GLN A 490 -10.00 -16.58 12.66
CA GLN A 490 -11.43 -16.86 12.71
C GLN A 490 -11.96 -17.33 11.35
N LEU A 491 -12.79 -18.38 11.34
CA LEU A 491 -13.35 -19.00 10.15
C LEU A 491 -14.81 -19.25 10.42
N ILE A 492 -15.64 -18.56 9.66
CA ILE A 492 -17.08 -18.68 9.68
C ILE A 492 -17.48 -19.26 8.35
N ILE A 493 -18.15 -20.40 8.38
CA ILE A 493 -18.57 -21.15 7.21
C ILE A 493 -20.08 -21.18 7.21
N THR A 494 -20.69 -21.05 6.04
CA THR A 494 -22.11 -21.36 5.85
C THR A 494 -22.33 -22.51 4.87
N SER A 495 -23.44 -23.21 5.05
CA SER A 495 -23.90 -24.23 4.10
C SER A 495 -25.42 -24.38 4.14
N ARG A 496 -25.98 -25.01 3.11
CA ARG A 496 -27.37 -25.44 3.10
C ARG A 496 -27.64 -26.67 3.97
N ILE A 497 -26.63 -27.51 4.17
CA ILE A 497 -26.73 -28.81 4.83
C ILE A 497 -25.82 -28.89 6.07
N ALA A 498 -26.04 -29.89 6.92
CA ALA A 498 -25.19 -30.11 8.09
C ALA A 498 -23.80 -30.67 7.71
N PRO A 499 -22.76 -30.54 8.56
CA PRO A 499 -21.42 -31.03 8.25
C PRO A 499 -21.36 -32.55 8.01
N GLN A 500 -22.25 -33.33 8.62
CA GLN A 500 -22.28 -34.78 8.43
C GLN A 500 -22.67 -35.17 6.99
N GLU A 501 -23.50 -34.37 6.33
CA GLU A 501 -24.01 -34.60 4.97
C GLU A 501 -23.04 -34.13 3.88
N LEU A 502 -22.07 -33.27 4.22
CA LEU A 502 -21.06 -32.82 3.27
C LEU A 502 -20.19 -33.99 2.78
N ILE A 503 -19.91 -33.99 1.48
CA ILE A 503 -18.94 -34.90 0.85
C ILE A 503 -17.55 -34.30 1.06
N ILE A 504 -16.98 -34.48 2.26
CA ILE A 504 -15.64 -34.02 2.67
C ILE A 504 -14.92 -35.11 3.44
N SER A 505 -13.60 -35.00 3.61
CA SER A 505 -12.83 -36.01 4.32
C SER A 505 -13.20 -36.08 5.80
N VAL A 506 -12.98 -37.23 6.43
CA VAL A 506 -13.23 -37.46 7.86
C VAL A 506 -12.48 -36.44 8.73
N LYS A 507 -11.21 -36.13 8.37
CA LYS A 507 -10.42 -35.08 9.03
C LYS A 507 -11.12 -33.73 8.98
N GLN A 508 -11.63 -33.32 7.82
CA GLN A 508 -12.33 -32.05 7.66
C GLN A 508 -13.62 -32.00 8.47
N LYS A 509 -14.41 -33.09 8.51
CA LYS A 509 -15.61 -33.18 9.36
C LYS A 509 -15.27 -33.01 10.83
N HIS A 510 -14.21 -33.67 11.31
CA HIS A 510 -13.76 -33.52 12.69
C HIS A 510 -13.31 -32.09 13.01
N LEU A 511 -12.57 -31.43 12.12
CA LEU A 511 -12.15 -30.04 12.31
C LEU A 511 -13.35 -29.08 12.40
N ILE A 512 -14.36 -29.26 11.54
CA ILE A 512 -15.59 -28.46 11.60
C ILE A 512 -16.37 -28.76 12.89
N SER A 513 -16.47 -30.03 13.26
CA SER A 513 -17.24 -30.47 14.44
C SER A 513 -16.55 -30.16 15.77
N ALA A 514 -15.24 -29.88 15.77
CA ALA A 514 -14.52 -29.39 16.93
C ALA A 514 -14.87 -27.92 17.27
N GLY A 515 -15.45 -27.20 16.31
CA GLY A 515 -15.91 -25.83 16.47
C GLY A 515 -17.37 -25.72 16.92
N THR A 516 -18.02 -24.61 16.59
CA THR A 516 -19.42 -24.35 16.93
C THR A 516 -20.31 -24.53 15.71
N ILE A 517 -21.17 -25.54 15.74
CA ILE A 517 -22.19 -25.79 14.71
C ILE A 517 -23.49 -25.15 15.17
N VAL A 518 -24.07 -24.28 14.34
CA VAL A 518 -25.32 -23.58 14.65
C VAL A 518 -26.34 -23.72 13.52
N PRO A 519 -27.51 -24.32 13.78
CA PRO A 519 -28.60 -24.33 12.81
C PRO A 519 -29.31 -22.97 12.76
N ILE A 520 -29.60 -22.49 11.56
CA ILE A 520 -30.47 -21.35 11.28
C ILE A 520 -31.77 -21.90 10.72
N LYS A 521 -32.84 -21.79 11.50
CA LYS A 521 -34.15 -22.35 11.16
C LYS A 521 -34.87 -21.49 10.13
N ALA A 522 -35.80 -22.09 9.40
CA ALA A 522 -36.73 -21.36 8.55
C ALA A 522 -37.57 -20.37 9.38
N SER A 523 -38.07 -19.32 8.74
CA SER A 523 -38.87 -18.30 9.42
C SER A 523 -40.20 -18.90 9.89
N THR A 524 -40.45 -18.81 11.19
CA THR A 524 -41.71 -19.24 11.81
C THR A 524 -42.77 -18.14 11.71
N GLN A 525 -44.04 -18.47 11.89
CA GLN A 525 -45.10 -17.44 11.99
C GLN A 525 -44.80 -16.38 13.07
N LYS A 526 -44.18 -16.79 14.19
CA LYS A 526 -43.72 -15.88 15.25
C LYS A 526 -42.67 -14.89 14.74
N ASP A 527 -41.75 -15.35 13.90
CA ASP A 527 -40.74 -14.49 13.29
C ASP A 527 -41.37 -13.47 12.34
N ARG A 528 -42.34 -13.91 11.52
CA ARG A 528 -43.10 -13.05 10.61
C ARG A 528 -43.84 -11.95 11.36
N LEU A 529 -44.48 -12.28 12.48
CA LEU A 529 -45.12 -11.30 13.36
C LEU A 529 -44.13 -10.23 13.85
N VAL A 530 -42.92 -10.61 14.27
CA VAL A 530 -41.90 -9.65 14.72
C VAL A 530 -41.50 -8.70 13.59
N ILE A 531 -41.34 -9.21 12.37
CA ILE A 531 -40.99 -8.39 11.19
C ILE A 531 -42.11 -7.41 10.85
N ILE A 532 -43.35 -7.90 10.76
CA ILE A 532 -44.54 -7.11 10.45
C ILE A 532 -44.71 -5.99 11.49
N ASN A 533 -44.59 -6.32 12.78
CA ASN A 533 -44.63 -5.35 13.86
C ASN A 533 -43.56 -4.26 13.68
N ASN A 534 -42.29 -4.66 13.52
CA ASN A 534 -41.19 -3.72 13.36
C ASN A 534 -41.37 -2.84 12.10
N PHE A 535 -41.91 -3.39 11.02
CA PHE A 535 -42.15 -2.67 9.78
C PHE A 535 -43.16 -1.54 9.94
N PHE A 536 -44.34 -1.83 10.49
CA PHE A 536 -45.39 -0.81 10.69
C PHE A 536 -44.99 0.23 11.74
N ILE A 537 -44.34 -0.19 12.83
CA ILE A 537 -43.81 0.73 13.86
C ILE A 537 -42.81 1.71 13.23
N ASN A 538 -41.86 1.23 12.43
CA ASN A 538 -40.85 2.07 11.81
C ASN A 538 -41.42 3.05 10.77
N LYS A 539 -42.55 2.73 10.14
CA LYS A 539 -43.26 3.64 9.23
C LYS A 539 -44.28 4.53 9.94
N THR A 540 -44.42 4.43 11.26
CA THR A 540 -45.43 5.18 12.03
C THR A 540 -46.86 4.92 11.55
N ILE A 541 -47.13 3.73 11.01
CA ILE A 541 -48.46 3.31 10.56
C ILE A 541 -49.11 2.49 11.66
N SER A 542 -50.28 2.91 12.12
CA SER A 542 -51.07 2.16 13.09
C SER A 542 -51.92 1.11 12.39
N VAL A 543 -51.79 -0.15 12.80
CA VAL A 543 -52.57 -1.28 12.28
C VAL A 543 -53.05 -2.17 13.43
N SER A 544 -54.21 -2.81 13.28
CA SER A 544 -54.76 -3.71 14.30
C SER A 544 -53.92 -4.98 14.46
N ASP A 545 -53.98 -5.59 15.65
CA ASP A 545 -53.30 -6.86 15.91
C ASP A 545 -53.87 -8.01 15.07
N GLU A 546 -55.16 -7.98 14.79
CA GLU A 546 -55.82 -8.91 13.86
C GLU A 546 -55.24 -8.84 12.44
N LEU A 547 -54.95 -7.63 11.94
CA LEU A 547 -54.36 -7.44 10.61
C LEU A 547 -52.92 -7.94 10.57
N LYS A 548 -52.13 -7.70 11.62
CA LYS A 548 -50.75 -8.22 11.72
C LYS A 548 -50.74 -9.74 11.77
N GLU A 549 -51.68 -10.35 12.50
CA GLU A 549 -51.82 -11.79 12.58
C GLU A 549 -52.25 -12.40 11.24
N PHE A 550 -53.21 -11.78 10.55
CA PHE A 550 -53.58 -12.12 9.17
C PHE A 550 -52.36 -12.08 8.23
N LEU A 551 -51.61 -10.98 8.23
CA LEU A 551 -50.41 -10.84 7.39
C LEU A 551 -49.33 -11.88 7.74
N SER A 552 -49.19 -12.27 9.01
CA SER A 552 -48.22 -13.31 9.42
C SER A 552 -48.57 -14.71 8.91
N ARG A 553 -49.86 -14.98 8.69
CA ARG A 553 -50.37 -16.23 8.09
C ARG A 553 -50.36 -16.18 6.58
N TYR A 554 -50.37 -14.99 5.99
CA TYR A 554 -50.45 -14.79 4.55
C TYR A 554 -49.05 -14.68 3.90
N LEU A 555 -48.14 -13.95 4.53
CA LEU A 555 -46.81 -13.71 3.99
C LEU A 555 -45.93 -14.94 4.26
N TYR A 556 -45.32 -15.50 3.21
CA TYR A 556 -44.33 -16.57 3.27
C TYR A 556 -43.10 -16.20 2.45
N GLY A 557 -42.03 -16.97 2.59
CA GLY A 557 -40.77 -16.74 1.89
C GLY A 557 -39.69 -16.11 2.77
N ASN A 558 -38.63 -15.62 2.13
CA ASN A 558 -37.48 -15.08 2.84
C ASN A 558 -37.80 -13.67 3.39
N PHE A 559 -36.94 -13.18 4.29
CA PHE A 559 -37.14 -11.89 4.95
C PHE A 559 -37.26 -10.70 3.99
N THR A 560 -36.58 -10.76 2.85
CA THR A 560 -36.63 -9.72 1.81
C THR A 560 -37.97 -9.75 1.09
N ASP A 561 -38.47 -10.95 0.76
CA ASP A 561 -39.76 -11.12 0.09
C ASP A 561 -40.90 -10.61 0.97
N ILE A 562 -40.90 -10.96 2.25
CA ILE A 562 -41.90 -10.50 3.22
C ILE A 562 -41.89 -8.96 3.29
N ARG A 563 -40.70 -8.34 3.34
CA ARG A 563 -40.57 -6.89 3.39
C ARG A 563 -41.07 -6.21 2.10
N ASN A 564 -40.73 -6.75 0.94
CA ASN A 564 -41.18 -6.20 -0.35
C ASN A 564 -42.70 -6.28 -0.48
N HIS A 565 -43.31 -7.41 -0.12
CA HIS A 565 -44.77 -7.53 -0.09
C HIS A 565 -45.41 -6.51 0.86
N LEU A 566 -44.83 -6.28 2.04
CA LEU A 566 -45.32 -5.25 2.96
C LEU A 566 -45.20 -3.83 2.38
N GLU A 567 -44.12 -3.52 1.66
CA GLU A 567 -43.96 -2.24 0.96
C GLU A 567 -45.02 -2.06 -0.14
N ASP A 568 -45.27 -3.10 -0.94
CA ASP A 568 -46.29 -3.06 -1.99
C ASP A 568 -47.70 -2.90 -1.42
N ILE A 569 -48.01 -3.60 -0.33
CA ILE A 569 -49.27 -3.44 0.41
C ILE A 569 -49.43 -1.99 0.88
N VAL A 570 -48.42 -1.44 1.56
CA VAL A 570 -48.48 -0.05 2.05
C VAL A 570 -48.64 0.93 0.90
N LYS A 571 -47.89 0.75 -0.19
CA LYS A 571 -47.95 1.61 -1.37
C LYS A 571 -49.34 1.62 -2.00
N ASN A 572 -49.96 0.45 -2.17
CA ASN A 572 -51.29 0.33 -2.77
C ASN A 572 -52.37 0.96 -1.87
N VAL A 573 -52.34 0.68 -0.57
CA VAL A 573 -53.31 1.24 0.40
C VAL A 573 -53.20 2.76 0.49
N VAL A 574 -51.97 3.30 0.53
CA VAL A 574 -51.73 4.75 0.58
C VAL A 574 -52.12 5.43 -0.73
N ASN A 575 -51.79 4.85 -1.88
CA ASN A 575 -52.14 5.43 -3.19
C ASN A 575 -53.66 5.52 -3.40
N GLU A 576 -54.42 4.54 -2.90
CA GLU A 576 -55.89 4.54 -2.98
C GLU A 576 -56.55 5.26 -1.80
N ASN A 577 -55.76 5.81 -0.87
CA ASN A 577 -56.23 6.54 0.30
C ASN A 577 -57.19 5.71 1.18
N LEU A 578 -56.91 4.41 1.31
CA LEU A 578 -57.73 3.45 2.04
C LEU A 578 -57.23 3.24 3.48
N GLU A 579 -58.10 2.76 4.36
CA GLU A 579 -57.71 2.34 5.70
C GLU A 579 -57.02 0.97 5.68
N PHE A 580 -56.00 0.80 6.53
CA PHE A 580 -55.34 -0.48 6.75
C PHE A 580 -56.27 -1.45 7.50
N SER A 581 -57.02 -2.25 6.75
CA SER A 581 -57.92 -3.29 7.24
C SER A 581 -57.73 -4.61 6.48
N ILE A 582 -58.20 -5.73 7.03
CA ILE A 582 -58.18 -7.03 6.35
C ILE A 582 -58.92 -6.92 5.01
N ASP A 583 -60.12 -6.32 5.02
CA ASP A 583 -60.96 -6.14 3.82
C ASP A 583 -60.27 -5.33 2.73
N THR A 584 -59.54 -4.28 3.09
CA THR A 584 -58.76 -3.47 2.15
C THR A 584 -57.64 -4.31 1.54
N ILE A 585 -56.84 -4.98 2.37
CA ILE A 585 -55.68 -5.74 1.90
C ILE A 585 -56.10 -6.93 1.04
N SER A 586 -57.20 -7.61 1.38
CA SER A 586 -57.75 -8.71 0.59
C SER A 586 -58.16 -8.35 -0.84
N LYS A 587 -58.26 -7.05 -1.18
CA LYS A 587 -58.51 -6.61 -2.58
C LYS A 587 -57.25 -6.57 -3.43
N PHE A 588 -56.09 -6.43 -2.80
CA PHE A 588 -54.79 -6.31 -3.46
C PHE A 588 -53.99 -7.62 -3.42
N VAL A 589 -54.53 -8.62 -2.74
CA VAL A 589 -53.84 -9.81 -2.30
C VAL A 589 -54.76 -10.99 -2.58
N ASP A 590 -54.33 -11.96 -3.38
CA ASP A 590 -55.17 -13.11 -3.75
C ASP A 590 -55.34 -14.07 -2.55
N VAL A 591 -56.45 -13.92 -1.84
CA VAL A 591 -56.74 -14.64 -0.58
C VAL A 591 -57.07 -16.12 -0.79
N THR A 592 -57.10 -16.60 -2.04
CA THR A 592 -57.57 -17.95 -2.39
C THR A 592 -56.50 -19.04 -2.22
N HIS A 593 -55.23 -18.67 -2.04
CA HIS A 593 -54.14 -19.61 -1.77
C HIS A 593 -53.30 -19.11 -0.59
N PRO A 594 -53.51 -19.60 0.65
CA PRO A 594 -52.41 -19.57 1.61
C PRO A 594 -51.26 -20.33 0.95
N ALA A 595 -50.08 -19.71 0.80
CA ALA A 595 -48.92 -20.42 0.28
C ALA A 595 -48.68 -21.63 1.22
N GLU A 596 -48.70 -22.84 0.67
CA GLU A 596 -48.51 -24.07 1.42
C GLU A 596 -47.18 -23.98 2.20
N GLU A 597 -47.19 -24.30 3.50
CA GLU A 597 -45.94 -24.48 4.24
C GLU A 597 -45.13 -25.57 3.52
N PRO A 598 -43.85 -25.34 3.18
CA PRO A 598 -43.03 -26.41 2.64
C PRO A 598 -42.99 -27.54 3.68
N GLU A 599 -43.41 -28.74 3.28
CA GLU A 599 -43.43 -29.92 4.14
C GLU A 599 -42.04 -30.11 4.78
N GLU A 600 -41.97 -30.03 6.11
CA GLU A 600 -40.81 -30.53 6.84
C GLU A 600 -40.70 -32.03 6.55
N GLU A 601 -39.66 -32.46 5.84
CA GLU A 601 -39.28 -33.87 5.79
C GLU A 601 -39.10 -34.34 7.25
N LYS A 602 -40.07 -35.10 7.74
CA LYS A 602 -39.96 -35.85 8.98
C LYS A 602 -38.84 -36.85 8.81
N THR A 603 -37.64 -36.47 9.21
CA THR A 603 -36.57 -37.43 9.47
C THR A 603 -36.95 -38.17 10.73
N ASP A 604 -37.13 -39.48 10.59
CA ASP A 604 -37.44 -40.39 11.70
C ASP A 604 -36.43 -40.18 12.83
N GLU A 605 -36.93 -39.78 14.00
CA GLU A 605 -36.16 -39.77 15.23
C GLU A 605 -35.80 -41.21 15.60
N GLU A 606 -34.63 -41.68 15.13
CA GLU A 606 -33.99 -42.84 15.71
C GLU A 606 -33.60 -42.51 17.16
N LYS A 607 -34.21 -43.26 18.08
CA LYS A 607 -33.94 -43.25 19.51
C LYS A 607 -32.44 -43.37 19.79
N VAL A 608 -31.79 -42.26 20.13
CA VAL A 608 -30.51 -42.28 20.83
C VAL A 608 -30.80 -42.13 22.31
N GLU A 609 -30.56 -43.21 23.05
CA GLU A 609 -30.58 -43.25 24.51
C GLU A 609 -29.66 -42.15 25.07
N LYS A 610 -30.22 -41.28 25.92
CA LYS A 610 -29.42 -40.39 26.77
C LYS A 610 -28.78 -41.21 27.89
N PRO A 611 -27.48 -41.04 28.19
CA PRO A 611 -26.98 -41.34 29.52
C PRO A 611 -27.45 -40.23 30.47
N GLU A 612 -28.05 -40.66 31.57
CA GLU A 612 -28.36 -39.83 32.73
C GLU A 612 -27.06 -39.39 33.42
N GLU A 613 -26.85 -38.09 33.61
CA GLU A 613 -26.11 -37.59 34.77
C GLU A 613 -26.80 -36.34 35.33
N GLU A 614 -26.97 -36.39 36.64
CA GLU A 614 -27.78 -35.51 37.48
C GLU A 614 -27.12 -34.15 37.77
N SER A 615 -27.98 -33.13 37.86
CA SER A 615 -28.01 -32.09 38.90
C SER A 615 -26.69 -31.53 39.47
N SER A 616 -26.43 -30.25 39.20
CA SER A 616 -26.42 -29.16 40.21
C SER A 616 -26.13 -27.84 39.52
N TYR A 617 -26.31 -26.70 40.20
CA TYR A 617 -26.28 -25.31 39.68
C TYR A 617 -27.62 -24.76 39.17
N GLN A 618 -28.67 -24.91 39.98
CA GLN A 618 -29.66 -23.84 40.13
C GLN A 618 -29.28 -23.05 41.39
N GLY A 619 -28.80 -21.81 41.23
CA GLY A 619 -28.44 -21.00 42.40
C GLY A 619 -27.97 -19.57 42.17
N GLU A 620 -27.33 -19.23 41.04
CA GLU A 620 -26.62 -17.92 40.94
C GLU A 620 -27.09 -16.96 39.84
N GLU A 621 -28.09 -17.29 39.02
CA GLU A 621 -28.52 -16.41 37.92
C GLU A 621 -29.47 -15.26 38.30
N LYS A 622 -29.86 -15.11 39.57
CA LYS A 622 -30.86 -14.10 39.98
C LYS A 622 -30.33 -12.82 40.60
N ILE A 623 -29.01 -12.63 40.69
CA ILE A 623 -28.42 -11.43 41.35
C ILE A 623 -27.67 -10.51 40.36
N LEU A 624 -27.36 -10.94 39.13
CA LEU A 624 -26.58 -10.11 38.20
C LEU A 624 -27.38 -9.16 37.28
N LEU A 625 -28.70 -9.30 37.21
CA LEU A 625 -29.54 -8.46 36.33
C LEU A 625 -29.97 -7.13 36.96
N THR A 626 -29.94 -7.00 38.28
CA THR A 626 -30.39 -5.78 38.98
C THR A 626 -29.27 -4.80 39.32
N GLU A 627 -28.00 -5.21 39.29
CA GLU A 627 -26.85 -4.30 39.55
C GLU A 627 -26.27 -3.66 38.26
N LEU A 628 -26.63 -4.16 37.08
CA LEU A 628 -26.15 -3.61 35.79
C LEU A 628 -26.99 -2.45 35.25
N ASP A 629 -28.25 -2.31 35.70
CA ASP A 629 -29.12 -1.19 35.31
C ASP A 629 -28.81 0.14 36.03
N GLN A 630 -27.94 0.12 37.06
CA GLN A 630 -27.59 1.33 37.82
C GLN A 630 -26.29 2.03 37.36
N LYS A 631 -25.53 1.49 36.39
CA LYS A 631 -24.22 2.05 36.00
C LYS A 631 -24.12 2.74 34.62
N TRP A 632 -25.20 2.84 33.84
CA TRP A 632 -25.18 3.63 32.60
C TRP A 632 -26.51 4.32 32.27
N PRO A 633 -26.74 5.57 32.72
CA PRO A 633 -27.96 6.30 32.41
C PRO A 633 -27.99 6.99 31.03
N PHE A 634 -26.97 6.84 30.16
CA PHE A 634 -26.81 7.68 28.95
C PHE A 634 -27.25 7.05 27.61
N LEU A 635 -28.12 6.03 27.61
CA LEU A 635 -28.62 5.41 26.36
C LEU A 635 -30.12 5.59 26.11
N LYS A 636 -30.72 6.63 26.66
CA LYS A 636 -31.98 7.18 26.14
C LYS A 636 -31.74 8.64 25.72
N GLU A 637 -32.17 8.95 24.50
CA GLU A 637 -32.23 10.28 23.87
C GLU A 637 -30.92 10.83 23.26
N ARG A 638 -30.79 10.66 21.94
CA ARG A 638 -30.73 11.78 20.98
C ARG A 638 -30.66 11.26 19.54
N ILE A 639 -31.83 11.29 18.90
CA ILE A 639 -31.99 11.39 17.44
C ILE A 639 -32.29 12.88 17.18
N PHE A 640 -31.71 13.42 16.11
CA PHE A 640 -31.82 14.79 15.55
C PHE A 640 -30.95 15.88 16.19
N GLU A 641 -29.95 16.35 15.44
CA GLU A 641 -29.89 17.72 14.93
C GLU A 641 -28.74 17.86 13.91
N ASP A 642 -29.07 18.47 12.76
CA ASP A 642 -28.15 19.01 11.76
C ASP A 642 -27.19 20.04 12.38
N HIS A 643 -25.98 20.19 11.83
CA HIS A 643 -25.49 21.47 11.33
C HIS A 643 -24.16 21.31 10.60
N ALA A 644 -24.09 22.00 9.47
CA ALA A 644 -22.93 22.25 8.63
C ALA A 644 -21.77 22.90 9.41
N PHE A 645 -20.54 22.57 9.02
CA PHE A 645 -19.45 23.52 8.78
C PHE A 645 -18.44 22.90 7.79
#